data_AF-A0A8J2X5R6-F1
#
_entry.id   AF-A0A8J2X5R6-F1
#
_cell.length_a   1.000
_cell.length_b   1.000
_cell.length_c   1.000
_cell.angle_alpha   90.00
_cell.angle_beta   90.00
_cell.angle_gamma   90.00
#
_symmetry.space_group_name_H-M   'P 1'
#
loop_
_entity.id
_entity.type
_entity.pdbx_description
1 polymer ?
#
loop_
_entity_poly.entity_id
_entity_poly.type
_entity_poly.pdbx_seq_one_letter_code
_entity_poly.pdbx_strand_id
1 'polypeptide(L)'
;MTTLEENPTINAVQPSLTPVRWIGTNGDWYDTANWSTGRVPTANDLVTIENTTRGTTYEITFSNGNPAYGGLNLLANNGGSLKLTGLTTYRGSNANDISIEARGNGSVIDLSDVTSLNGGRTLKVLNIDASQGGQINLSNVTRISGGTTEVFADGAGSSINLSRLTEFIDDDFTRSLIKTRNAGFINLAQVTNLEEVDLSTDNSVLYLERLSTYAGDNNVDAINGGQISLIRLNSVVGQILQLKATGTRSRIAISQQLDSSEYLIQEISGGDVIVSNNSSGLNYAPIVVTPISSQQAQEDQAFSFTIPANTIIDFDPFDNSSLVYTASLGDGGALPSWLSFNAATRTFSGTPNNSQVGRLNILVRATDGDGAFTSTRFNLDVINVNDAPVVSNAIADKNTAVGQNFNFTFANNTFTDEDLGDSLTYTATLENGSPLPSWLSFNATTRTFSGNPTNADAGTFNVYVTATDEAGASVTDTFALNISDPTINNPPSVANAIADQSTTEDQLFSFQVPENTFDDIDADPLTYSATLTDGTPLPSWLTFDPATSTLSGTPTNSDIPTFSITYSIRVTATDPENASVSDDFALTLTNVNDAPSLAIPISDQGTVIDRSFSYELPDNTFTDIDPGEILNYSASLVDGSPLPSWLTFEPISETFSGTPSVADYGALEINVVATDSSGASISDVFALNIDIDAAQYGASYPDLSAAYGYDLSGLRDHYRDLGRAEGRSPDLFDEFRYVASNTDLIPIIGMDGDAAARHYIESGLNEGRSLTSFQSDQYIASYGDLISSLGYNIMAGSIHYIQSGFGEGRAADTFDEYRYLAGYDDLLDYYESDVVGATAHYILFGSQFSVGAEGRDPLAFKPDIYVASYGDLIQALQPINSGNYSSKINYGSAHYVVAGRAEGRAREIFNPASYLANNSDVAADPIYGSDPTRHYIEFGYFEDRVV
;
A
#
# COMPACT_ATOMS: atom_id res chain seq x y z
N MET A 1 -44.21 41.68 -12.38
CA MET A 1 -43.95 43.05 -12.83
C MET A 1 -42.78 43.59 -12.02
N THR A 2 -41.57 43.55 -12.58
CA THR A 2 -40.55 44.63 -12.59
C THR A 2 -39.26 44.09 -13.22
N THR A 3 -38.91 44.72 -14.36
CA THR A 3 -37.59 44.88 -14.99
C THR A 3 -36.82 43.64 -15.47
N LEU A 4 -37.12 43.25 -16.71
CA LEU A 4 -36.14 42.76 -17.68
C LEU A 4 -35.11 43.88 -17.92
N GLU A 5 -33.85 43.68 -17.51
CA GLU A 5 -32.74 44.37 -18.16
C GLU A 5 -32.31 43.53 -19.37
N GLU A 6 -32.56 44.08 -20.55
CA GLU A 6 -32.10 43.55 -21.83
C GLU A 6 -30.56 43.55 -21.86
N ASN A 7 -29.97 42.35 -21.97
CA ASN A 7 -28.61 42.23 -22.50
C ASN A 7 -28.63 42.52 -24.02
N PRO A 8 -27.60 43.18 -24.55
CA PRO A 8 -27.62 43.73 -25.90
C PRO A 8 -27.72 42.63 -26.95
N THR A 9 -28.63 42.82 -27.90
CA THR A 9 -28.69 42.08 -29.16
C THR A 9 -27.37 42.28 -29.92
N ILE A 10 -26.52 41.26 -29.92
CA ILE A 10 -25.38 41.18 -30.85
C ILE A 10 -25.95 40.75 -32.20
N ASN A 11 -26.00 41.71 -33.13
CA ASN A 11 -26.30 41.46 -34.53
C ASN A 11 -25.39 40.34 -35.07
N ALA A 12 -25.96 39.43 -35.84
CA ALA A 12 -25.23 38.39 -36.55
C ALA A 12 -24.11 39.01 -37.40
N VAL A 13 -22.85 38.79 -37.01
CA VAL A 13 -21.67 39.14 -37.79
C VAL A 13 -21.19 37.87 -38.49
N GLN A 14 -21.12 37.92 -39.82
CA GLN A 14 -20.57 36.85 -40.64
C GLN A 14 -19.10 36.57 -40.27
N PRO A 15 -18.68 35.30 -40.13
CA PRO A 15 -17.29 34.96 -39.82
C PRO A 15 -16.35 35.44 -40.93
N SER A 16 -15.19 35.97 -40.53
CA SER A 16 -14.04 36.21 -41.40
C SER A 16 -13.60 34.89 -42.06
N LEU A 17 -13.51 34.86 -43.40
CA LEU A 17 -13.13 33.68 -44.20
C LEU A 17 -11.63 33.29 -44.10
N THR A 18 -10.84 33.99 -43.30
CA THR A 18 -9.40 33.72 -43.12
C THR A 18 -9.12 33.22 -41.70
N PRO A 19 -8.68 31.95 -41.52
CA PRO A 19 -8.32 31.40 -40.22
C PRO A 19 -7.16 32.16 -39.58
N VAL A 20 -7.30 32.57 -38.32
CA VAL A 20 -6.22 33.23 -37.57
C VAL A 20 -5.45 32.17 -36.79
N ARG A 21 -4.16 32.02 -37.06
CA ARG A 21 -3.31 30.98 -36.45
C ARG A 21 -2.14 31.60 -35.70
N TRP A 22 -1.73 30.96 -34.61
CA TRP A 22 -0.49 31.26 -33.92
C TRP A 22 0.70 30.76 -34.77
N ILE A 23 1.68 31.63 -35.04
CA ILE A 23 2.78 31.34 -36.01
C ILE A 23 4.15 31.08 -35.38
N GLY A 24 4.33 31.23 -34.06
CA GLY A 24 5.65 31.23 -33.42
C GLY A 24 5.71 30.48 -32.09
N THR A 25 6.90 30.39 -31.49
CA THR A 25 7.18 29.71 -30.21
C THR A 25 6.58 30.48 -29.01
N ASN A 26 7.14 30.34 -27.79
CA ASN A 26 6.73 31.11 -26.60
C ASN A 26 6.52 32.61 -26.89
N GLY A 27 5.47 33.20 -26.34
CA GLY A 27 5.16 34.61 -26.59
C GLY A 27 3.89 35.13 -25.92
N ASP A 28 3.68 36.44 -26.01
CA ASP A 28 2.49 37.12 -25.50
C ASP A 28 1.36 37.11 -26.53
N TRP A 29 0.13 36.78 -26.11
CA TRP A 29 -1.09 36.81 -26.94
C TRP A 29 -1.26 38.15 -27.66
N TYR A 30 -0.91 39.25 -26.99
CA TYR A 30 -1.15 40.61 -27.49
C TYR A 30 -0.09 41.10 -28.49
N ASP A 31 0.94 40.30 -28.79
CA ASP A 31 1.91 40.63 -29.83
C ASP A 31 1.39 40.24 -31.22
N THR A 32 1.22 41.24 -32.09
CA THR A 32 0.80 41.07 -33.49
C THR A 32 1.72 40.17 -34.31
N ALA A 33 3.00 40.05 -33.93
CA ALA A 33 3.98 39.21 -34.61
C ALA A 33 3.74 37.71 -34.41
N ASN A 34 2.92 37.33 -33.41
CA ASN A 34 2.60 35.92 -33.13
C ASN A 34 1.42 35.39 -33.96
N TRP A 35 0.81 36.20 -34.82
CA TRP A 35 -0.41 35.86 -35.56
C TRP A 35 -0.20 35.81 -37.08
N SER A 36 -0.79 34.81 -37.75
CA SER A 36 -0.72 34.61 -39.21
C SER A 36 -1.25 35.77 -40.04
N THR A 37 -2.12 36.60 -39.45
CA THR A 37 -2.72 37.77 -40.08
C THR A 37 -1.99 39.07 -39.75
N GLY A 38 -0.98 39.04 -38.87
CA GLY A 38 -0.28 40.23 -38.39
C GLY A 38 -1.14 41.16 -37.52
N ARG A 39 -2.25 40.66 -36.95
CA ARG A 39 -3.11 41.39 -36.00
C ARG A 39 -3.51 40.49 -34.83
N VAL A 40 -3.79 41.09 -33.67
CA VAL A 40 -4.39 40.38 -32.54
C VAL A 40 -5.82 39.93 -32.92
N PRO A 41 -6.22 38.68 -32.64
CA PRO A 41 -7.57 38.20 -32.89
C PRO A 41 -8.65 39.02 -32.18
N THR A 42 -9.83 39.06 -32.79
CA THR A 42 -11.03 39.75 -32.28
C THR A 42 -12.18 38.78 -32.06
N ALA A 43 -13.28 39.26 -31.45
CA ALA A 43 -14.49 38.46 -31.18
C ALA A 43 -15.14 37.78 -32.42
N ASN A 44 -14.74 38.15 -33.64
CA ASN A 44 -15.24 37.55 -34.88
C ASN A 44 -14.27 36.53 -35.49
N ASP A 45 -13.08 36.39 -34.92
CA ASP A 45 -12.02 35.52 -35.44
C ASP A 45 -12.09 34.16 -34.75
N LEU A 46 -12.04 33.08 -35.55
CA LEU A 46 -11.73 31.74 -35.08
C LEU A 46 -10.21 31.59 -35.03
N VAL A 47 -9.70 31.25 -33.85
CA VAL A 47 -8.28 31.15 -33.56
C VAL A 47 -7.87 29.69 -33.45
N THR A 48 -6.69 29.34 -33.96
CA THR A 48 -6.08 28.01 -33.74
C THR A 48 -4.65 28.16 -33.24
N ILE A 49 -4.33 27.42 -32.17
CA ILE A 49 -2.98 27.25 -31.64
C ILE A 49 -2.65 25.76 -31.68
N GLU A 50 -1.54 25.42 -32.30
CA GLU A 50 -1.08 24.03 -32.42
C GLU A 50 0.40 23.88 -32.06
N ASN A 51 0.71 22.84 -31.29
CA ASN A 51 2.07 22.35 -31.10
C ASN A 51 2.14 20.85 -31.41
N THR A 52 2.76 20.53 -32.54
CA THR A 52 2.90 19.15 -33.05
C THR A 52 4.36 18.65 -32.98
N THR A 53 5.25 19.45 -32.37
CA THR A 53 6.69 19.15 -32.31
C THR A 53 7.00 18.40 -31.02
N ARG A 54 7.55 17.20 -31.15
CA ARG A 54 7.86 16.33 -30.00
C ARG A 54 8.85 16.98 -29.03
N GLY A 55 8.51 17.01 -27.74
CA GLY A 55 9.38 17.46 -26.67
C GLY A 55 9.52 18.99 -26.56
N THR A 56 8.70 19.76 -27.27
CA THR A 56 8.67 21.22 -27.13
C THR A 56 7.46 21.67 -26.32
N THR A 57 7.62 22.76 -25.59
CA THR A 57 6.52 23.44 -24.87
C THR A 57 6.40 24.86 -25.39
N TYR A 58 5.19 25.26 -25.78
CA TYR A 58 4.85 26.65 -26.07
C TYR A 58 4.06 27.25 -24.92
N GLU A 59 4.66 28.23 -24.24
CA GLU A 59 3.98 29.05 -23.24
C GLU A 59 3.45 30.33 -23.89
N ILE A 60 2.12 30.47 -23.88
CA ILE A 60 1.40 31.65 -24.37
C ILE A 60 0.88 32.42 -23.17
N THR A 61 1.34 33.66 -23.02
CA THR A 61 1.00 34.52 -21.88
C THR A 61 -0.07 35.53 -22.25
N PHE A 62 -1.08 35.68 -21.40
CA PHE A 62 -2.19 36.63 -21.56
C PHE A 62 -1.97 37.86 -20.68
N SER A 63 -1.00 38.71 -21.04
CA SER A 63 -0.50 39.80 -20.18
C SER A 63 -1.53 40.89 -19.87
N ASN A 64 -2.54 41.06 -20.73
CA ASN A 64 -3.62 42.04 -20.57
C ASN A 64 -5.00 41.39 -20.28
N GLY A 65 -5.00 40.19 -19.67
CA GLY A 65 -6.21 39.47 -19.28
C GLY A 65 -6.82 38.64 -20.43
N ASN A 66 -8.10 38.28 -20.28
CA ASN A 66 -8.76 37.40 -21.25
C ASN A 66 -9.03 38.15 -22.57
N PRO A 67 -8.59 37.62 -23.72
CA PRO A 67 -8.79 38.27 -25.00
C PRO A 67 -10.20 38.02 -25.54
N ALA A 68 -10.64 38.91 -26.44
CA ALA A 68 -11.87 38.73 -27.20
C ALA A 68 -11.58 37.89 -28.46
N TYR A 69 -12.17 36.70 -28.55
CA TYR A 69 -12.11 35.81 -29.71
C TYR A 69 -13.48 35.18 -29.99
N GLY A 70 -13.75 34.80 -31.23
CA GLY A 70 -14.99 34.12 -31.63
C GLY A 70 -14.99 32.61 -31.36
N GLY A 71 -13.80 32.06 -31.12
CA GLY A 71 -13.54 30.68 -30.72
C GLY A 71 -12.03 30.40 -30.73
N LEU A 72 -11.56 29.47 -29.90
CA LEU A 72 -10.14 29.14 -29.76
C LEU A 72 -9.95 27.63 -29.87
N ASN A 73 -9.30 27.12 -30.91
CA ASN A 73 -8.94 25.71 -31.01
C ASN A 73 -7.52 25.49 -30.49
N LEU A 74 -7.32 24.47 -29.68
CA LEU A 74 -6.03 24.08 -29.13
C LEU A 74 -5.70 22.65 -29.54
N LEU A 75 -4.50 22.44 -30.08
CA LEU A 75 -4.02 21.11 -30.46
C LEU A 75 -2.58 20.89 -29.97
N ALA A 76 -2.40 19.93 -29.08
CA ALA A 76 -1.11 19.37 -28.71
C ALA A 76 -1.01 17.95 -29.28
N ASN A 77 -0.01 17.67 -30.12
CA ASN A 77 0.13 16.36 -30.76
C ASN A 77 1.59 15.88 -30.80
N ASN A 78 1.80 14.57 -30.92
CA ASN A 78 3.11 13.92 -31.05
C ASN A 78 4.12 14.31 -29.95
N GLY A 79 3.67 14.55 -28.71
CA GLY A 79 4.52 14.93 -27.60
C GLY A 79 4.81 16.43 -27.50
N GLY A 80 4.08 17.27 -28.23
CA GLY A 80 4.12 18.73 -28.08
C GLY A 80 3.27 19.20 -26.90
N SER A 81 3.67 20.30 -26.25
CA SER A 81 2.95 20.86 -25.11
C SER A 81 2.53 22.33 -25.33
N LEU A 82 1.36 22.69 -24.84
CA LEU A 82 0.83 24.06 -24.79
C LEU A 82 0.56 24.45 -23.34
N LYS A 83 0.96 25.66 -22.94
CA LYS A 83 0.62 26.23 -21.63
C LYS A 83 0.08 27.64 -21.82
N LEU A 84 -1.12 27.91 -21.30
CA LEU A 84 -1.80 29.19 -21.49
C LEU A 84 -1.87 29.94 -20.16
N THR A 85 -0.82 30.71 -19.87
CA THR A 85 -0.64 31.40 -18.59
C THR A 85 -1.42 32.72 -18.57
N GLY A 86 -2.28 32.90 -17.58
CA GLY A 86 -3.13 34.08 -17.39
C GLY A 86 -4.49 34.03 -18.09
N LEU A 87 -4.82 32.96 -18.82
CA LEU A 87 -6.16 32.75 -19.36
C LEU A 87 -7.09 32.22 -18.26
N THR A 88 -8.03 33.04 -17.81
CA THR A 88 -8.91 32.71 -16.67
C THR A 88 -10.29 32.20 -17.06
N THR A 89 -10.74 32.48 -18.29
CA THR A 89 -12.02 32.01 -18.83
C THR A 89 -11.83 31.43 -20.21
N TYR A 90 -12.28 30.20 -20.41
CA TYR A 90 -12.35 29.58 -21.71
C TYR A 90 -13.80 29.57 -22.21
N ARG A 91 -14.02 29.94 -23.47
CA ARG A 91 -15.36 30.07 -24.04
C ARG A 91 -15.45 29.26 -25.33
N GLY A 92 -16.49 28.44 -25.42
CA GLY A 92 -16.95 27.87 -26.67
C GLY A 92 -17.47 28.95 -27.62
N SER A 93 -18.04 28.51 -28.74
CA SER A 93 -18.53 29.41 -29.79
C SER A 93 -20.01 29.17 -30.05
N ASN A 94 -20.68 30.20 -30.57
CA ASN A 94 -22.03 30.10 -31.12
C ASN A 94 -22.04 29.90 -32.64
N ALA A 95 -20.87 29.91 -33.28
CA ALA A 95 -20.73 29.87 -34.73
C ALA A 95 -20.08 28.57 -35.21
N ASN A 96 -19.14 28.02 -34.45
CA ASN A 96 -18.34 26.86 -34.85
C ASN A 96 -18.18 25.89 -33.67
N ASP A 97 -17.91 24.63 -33.97
CA ASP A 97 -17.43 23.70 -32.96
C ASP A 97 -15.99 24.05 -32.59
N ILE A 98 -15.68 23.96 -31.30
CA ILE A 98 -14.39 24.35 -30.74
C ILE A 98 -13.75 23.12 -30.11
N SER A 99 -12.43 22.95 -30.26
CA SER A 99 -11.75 21.80 -29.70
C SER A 99 -10.50 22.13 -28.87
N ILE A 100 -10.35 21.39 -27.78
CA ILE A 100 -9.15 21.29 -26.95
C ILE A 100 -8.67 19.85 -27.06
N GLU A 101 -7.60 19.61 -27.81
CA GLU A 101 -7.17 18.26 -28.18
C GLU A 101 -5.72 18.01 -27.78
N ALA A 102 -5.49 17.09 -26.83
CA ALA A 102 -4.18 16.55 -26.52
C ALA A 102 -4.11 15.11 -27.03
N ARG A 103 -3.33 14.87 -28.09
CA ARG A 103 -3.25 13.56 -28.76
C ARG A 103 -1.83 12.99 -28.74
N GLY A 104 -1.66 11.75 -28.33
CA GLY A 104 -0.38 11.05 -28.35
C GLY A 104 0.42 11.22 -27.06
N ASN A 105 1.28 10.24 -26.79
CA ASN A 105 2.06 10.16 -25.56
C ASN A 105 2.98 11.39 -25.37
N GLY A 106 2.89 12.00 -24.19
CA GLY A 106 3.63 13.21 -23.83
C GLY A 106 3.05 14.52 -24.37
N SER A 107 1.91 14.49 -25.06
CA SER A 107 1.22 15.71 -25.48
C SER A 107 0.44 16.31 -24.31
N VAL A 108 0.65 17.59 -24.01
CA VAL A 108 0.04 18.25 -22.84
C VAL A 108 -0.61 19.58 -23.24
N ILE A 109 -1.84 19.82 -22.78
CA ILE A 109 -2.45 21.15 -22.77
C ILE A 109 -2.68 21.56 -21.32
N ASP A 110 -1.94 22.57 -20.87
CA ASP A 110 -2.04 23.13 -19.54
C ASP A 110 -2.90 24.40 -19.53
N LEU A 111 -4.10 24.26 -18.97
CA LEU A 111 -5.10 25.31 -18.77
C LEU A 111 -5.36 25.51 -17.27
N SER A 112 -4.36 25.29 -16.41
CA SER A 112 -4.49 25.41 -14.96
C SER A 112 -5.00 26.77 -14.51
N ASP A 113 -4.79 27.85 -15.27
CA ASP A 113 -5.24 29.19 -14.86
C ASP A 113 -6.74 29.43 -15.15
N VAL A 114 -7.39 28.56 -15.94
CA VAL A 114 -8.81 28.65 -16.26
C VAL A 114 -9.65 28.25 -15.04
N THR A 115 -10.55 29.14 -14.62
CA THR A 115 -11.44 28.91 -13.47
C THR A 115 -12.91 28.74 -13.88
N SER A 116 -13.27 29.19 -15.08
CA SER A 116 -14.60 29.07 -15.67
C SER A 116 -14.51 28.66 -17.14
N LEU A 117 -15.31 27.66 -17.51
CA LEU A 117 -15.38 27.14 -18.87
C LEU A 117 -16.83 27.21 -19.36
N ASN A 118 -17.02 27.78 -20.56
CA ASN A 118 -18.32 27.88 -21.20
C ASN A 118 -18.41 26.98 -22.42
N GLY A 119 -19.48 26.19 -22.54
CA GLY A 119 -19.73 25.32 -23.69
C GLY A 119 -20.05 26.05 -24.99
N GLY A 120 -20.31 25.29 -26.05
CA GLY A 120 -20.77 25.82 -27.33
C GLY A 120 -22.29 26.11 -27.31
N ARG A 121 -22.74 27.13 -28.04
CA ARG A 121 -24.15 27.55 -28.06
C ARG A 121 -24.75 27.38 -29.45
N THR A 122 -26.07 27.31 -29.53
CA THR A 122 -26.81 27.20 -30.80
C THR A 122 -26.42 25.95 -31.59
N LEU A 123 -26.48 24.78 -30.94
CA LEU A 123 -26.12 23.48 -31.52
C LEU A 123 -24.63 23.37 -31.88
N LYS A 124 -23.77 24.05 -31.14
CA LYS A 124 -22.30 23.98 -31.27
C LYS A 124 -21.70 23.35 -30.04
N VAL A 125 -20.59 22.64 -30.23
CA VAL A 125 -19.97 21.85 -29.17
C VAL A 125 -18.59 22.37 -28.85
N LEU A 126 -18.27 22.43 -27.55
CA LEU A 126 -16.90 22.48 -27.08
C LEU A 126 -16.42 21.06 -26.79
N ASN A 127 -15.53 20.54 -27.62
CA ASN A 127 -14.95 19.20 -27.48
C ASN A 127 -13.62 19.26 -26.73
N ILE A 128 -13.48 18.49 -25.65
CA ILE A 128 -12.27 18.36 -24.85
C ILE A 128 -11.82 16.91 -24.94
N ASP A 129 -10.78 16.66 -25.75
CA ASP A 129 -10.33 15.30 -26.12
C ASP A 129 -8.88 15.08 -25.69
N ALA A 130 -8.70 14.19 -24.73
CA ALA A 130 -7.40 13.62 -24.39
C ALA A 130 -7.34 12.17 -24.92
N SER A 131 -6.48 11.90 -25.89
CA SER A 131 -6.39 10.57 -26.52
C SER A 131 -4.98 10.09 -26.76
N GLN A 132 -4.80 8.77 -26.79
CA GLN A 132 -3.52 8.09 -27.07
C GLN A 132 -2.36 8.51 -26.14
N GLY A 133 -2.64 8.79 -24.86
CA GLY A 133 -1.65 9.22 -23.87
C GLY A 133 -1.51 10.74 -23.72
N GLY A 134 -2.45 11.51 -24.28
CA GLY A 134 -2.48 12.97 -24.14
C GLY A 134 -3.08 13.44 -22.81
N GLN A 135 -2.67 14.60 -22.33
CA GLN A 135 -3.10 15.13 -21.02
C GLN A 135 -3.64 16.56 -21.13
N ILE A 136 -4.78 16.83 -20.50
CA ILE A 136 -5.37 18.17 -20.41
C ILE A 136 -5.56 18.53 -18.93
N ASN A 137 -4.95 19.64 -18.51
CA ASN A 137 -5.05 20.12 -17.14
C ASN A 137 -6.06 21.28 -17.03
N LEU A 138 -7.20 21.04 -16.39
CA LEU A 138 -8.26 22.01 -16.09
C LEU A 138 -8.52 22.08 -14.57
N SER A 139 -7.48 21.82 -13.77
CA SER A 139 -7.58 21.57 -12.32
C SER A 139 -8.22 22.70 -11.50
N ASN A 140 -8.28 23.94 -12.01
CA ASN A 140 -8.92 25.06 -11.33
C ASN A 140 -10.32 25.41 -11.84
N VAL A 141 -10.84 24.70 -12.84
CA VAL A 141 -12.23 24.86 -13.29
C VAL A 141 -13.15 24.39 -12.17
N THR A 142 -14.00 25.30 -11.69
CA THR A 142 -14.98 25.00 -10.64
C THR A 142 -16.38 24.77 -11.20
N ARG A 143 -16.65 25.32 -12.41
CA ARG A 143 -17.95 25.26 -13.06
C ARG A 143 -17.82 25.18 -14.59
N ILE A 144 -18.56 24.26 -15.19
CA ILE A 144 -18.83 24.19 -16.63
C ILE A 144 -20.30 24.56 -16.84
N SER A 145 -20.56 25.55 -17.68
CA SER A 145 -21.92 26.03 -17.98
C SER A 145 -22.00 26.62 -19.38
N GLY A 146 -23.15 27.15 -19.79
CA GLY A 146 -23.19 28.07 -20.92
C GLY A 146 -23.22 27.40 -22.30
N GLY A 147 -23.56 26.12 -22.37
CA GLY A 147 -23.90 25.36 -23.58
C GLY A 147 -23.23 23.98 -23.64
N THR A 148 -23.30 23.32 -24.81
CA THR A 148 -22.86 21.94 -25.00
C THR A 148 -21.35 21.76 -24.85
N THR A 149 -20.94 20.82 -24.00
CA THR A 149 -19.55 20.43 -23.81
C THR A 149 -19.42 18.90 -23.83
N GLU A 150 -18.49 18.38 -24.63
CA GLU A 150 -18.14 16.97 -24.64
C GLU A 150 -16.73 16.80 -24.06
N VAL A 151 -16.60 15.96 -23.04
CA VAL A 151 -15.34 15.67 -22.35
C VAL A 151 -14.99 14.20 -22.55
N PHE A 152 -13.89 13.94 -23.25
CA PHE A 152 -13.52 12.61 -23.71
C PHE A 152 -12.07 12.26 -23.38
N ALA A 153 -11.88 11.13 -22.68
CA ALA A 153 -10.55 10.55 -22.44
C ALA A 153 -10.47 9.11 -22.99
N ASP A 154 -9.56 8.85 -23.93
CA ASP A 154 -9.43 7.55 -24.62
C ASP A 154 -7.99 7.01 -24.63
N GLY A 155 -7.80 5.83 -24.05
CA GLY A 155 -6.53 5.11 -24.03
C GLY A 155 -5.73 5.29 -22.74
N ALA A 156 -4.86 4.32 -22.46
CA ALA A 156 -3.98 4.35 -21.30
C ALA A 156 -3.07 5.60 -21.31
N GLY A 157 -2.97 6.27 -20.15
CA GLY A 157 -2.22 7.52 -19.99
C GLY A 157 -2.94 8.77 -20.50
N SER A 158 -4.12 8.64 -21.12
CA SER A 158 -4.94 9.79 -21.49
C SER A 158 -5.71 10.31 -20.27
N SER A 159 -5.55 11.59 -19.93
CA SER A 159 -6.17 12.14 -18.72
C SER A 159 -6.69 13.57 -18.88
N ILE A 160 -7.86 13.84 -18.31
CA ILE A 160 -8.40 15.19 -18.14
C ILE A 160 -8.57 15.48 -16.65
N ASN A 161 -7.87 16.49 -16.14
CA ASN A 161 -7.93 16.85 -14.72
C ASN A 161 -8.99 17.94 -14.47
N LEU A 162 -10.12 17.57 -13.87
CA LEU A 162 -11.20 18.46 -13.43
C LEU A 162 -11.40 18.39 -11.90
N SER A 163 -10.30 18.21 -11.15
CA SER A 163 -10.30 17.94 -9.71
C SER A 163 -10.98 18.98 -8.80
N ARG A 164 -11.31 20.18 -9.30
CA ARG A 164 -12.07 21.20 -8.56
C ARG A 164 -13.46 21.46 -9.12
N LEU A 165 -13.89 20.74 -10.14
CA LEU A 165 -15.21 20.91 -10.76
C LEU A 165 -16.28 20.46 -9.77
N THR A 166 -17.19 21.36 -9.40
CA THR A 166 -18.31 21.05 -8.52
C THR A 166 -19.64 20.93 -9.26
N GLU A 167 -19.77 21.63 -10.38
CA GLU A 167 -21.01 21.75 -11.16
C GLU A 167 -20.74 21.73 -12.68
N PHE A 168 -21.49 20.89 -13.40
CA PHE A 168 -21.51 20.85 -14.86
C PHE A 168 -22.97 20.87 -15.34
N ILE A 169 -23.36 22.00 -15.95
CA ILE A 169 -24.71 22.25 -16.44
C ILE A 169 -24.67 22.52 -17.95
N ASP A 170 -25.50 21.84 -18.72
CA ASP A 170 -25.86 22.27 -20.07
C ASP A 170 -27.14 23.14 -20.02
N ASP A 171 -27.01 24.42 -20.39
CA ASP A 171 -28.11 25.40 -20.42
C ASP A 171 -28.58 25.74 -21.86
N ASP A 172 -28.09 24.99 -22.86
CA ASP A 172 -28.55 25.06 -24.25
C ASP A 172 -29.40 23.81 -24.53
N PHE A 173 -30.38 23.86 -25.45
CA PHE A 173 -31.40 22.80 -25.66
C PHE A 173 -30.85 21.49 -26.28
N THR A 174 -29.69 21.05 -25.82
CA THR A 174 -28.81 19.95 -26.21
C THR A 174 -28.38 19.19 -24.95
N ARG A 175 -27.49 18.20 -25.10
CA ARG A 175 -26.93 17.47 -23.96
C ARG A 175 -25.42 17.40 -24.06
N SER A 176 -24.77 17.63 -22.95
CA SER A 176 -23.33 17.48 -22.78
C SER A 176 -22.98 16.01 -22.52
N LEU A 177 -21.71 15.65 -22.65
CA LEU A 177 -21.25 14.27 -22.48
C LEU A 177 -19.94 14.22 -21.71
N ILE A 178 -19.86 13.31 -20.74
CA ILE A 178 -18.60 12.87 -20.13
C ILE A 178 -18.38 11.42 -20.52
N LYS A 179 -17.23 11.15 -21.13
CA LYS A 179 -16.93 9.82 -21.64
C LYS A 179 -15.48 9.38 -21.40
N THR A 180 -15.32 8.17 -20.88
CA THR A 180 -14.02 7.49 -20.79
C THR A 180 -14.01 6.21 -21.61
N ARG A 181 -12.85 5.90 -22.21
CA ARG A 181 -12.67 4.67 -22.98
C ARG A 181 -11.25 4.12 -22.82
N ASN A 182 -11.10 2.78 -22.86
CA ASN A 182 -9.81 2.09 -22.94
C ASN A 182 -8.79 2.54 -21.88
N ALA A 183 -9.21 2.59 -20.61
CA ALA A 183 -8.44 3.11 -19.48
C ALA A 183 -8.13 4.62 -19.49
N GLY A 184 -8.83 5.43 -20.30
CA GLY A 184 -8.79 6.89 -20.20
C GLY A 184 -9.36 7.39 -18.86
N PHE A 185 -8.82 8.50 -18.36
CA PHE A 185 -9.15 9.07 -17.04
C PHE A 185 -9.79 10.46 -17.13
N ILE A 186 -10.82 10.71 -16.32
CA ILE A 186 -11.32 12.05 -16.05
C ILE A 186 -11.47 12.21 -14.54
N ASN A 187 -10.74 13.16 -13.94
CA ASN A 187 -10.85 13.42 -12.50
C ASN A 187 -12.09 14.26 -12.20
N LEU A 188 -13.14 13.63 -11.65
CA LEU A 188 -14.42 14.26 -11.28
C LEU A 188 -14.66 14.24 -9.77
N ALA A 189 -13.59 14.15 -8.98
CA ALA A 189 -13.67 13.83 -7.55
C ALA A 189 -14.50 14.82 -6.71
N GLN A 190 -14.75 16.04 -7.20
CA GLN A 190 -15.48 17.09 -6.50
C GLN A 190 -16.87 17.39 -7.08
N VAL A 191 -17.30 16.68 -8.13
CA VAL A 191 -18.59 16.96 -8.78
C VAL A 191 -19.73 16.63 -7.83
N THR A 192 -20.61 17.60 -7.59
CA THR A 192 -21.77 17.48 -6.70
C THR A 192 -23.11 17.64 -7.42
N ASN A 193 -23.09 18.31 -8.58
CA ASN A 193 -24.28 18.62 -9.38
C ASN A 193 -24.00 18.41 -10.88
N LEU A 194 -24.87 17.68 -11.56
CA LEU A 194 -24.91 17.54 -13.01
C LEU A 194 -26.31 17.93 -13.52
N GLU A 195 -26.39 18.64 -14.64
CA GLU A 195 -27.65 18.96 -15.32
C GLU A 195 -27.50 18.83 -16.85
N GLU A 196 -28.33 17.98 -17.49
CA GLU A 196 -28.30 17.70 -18.94
C GLU A 196 -26.91 17.23 -19.45
N VAL A 197 -26.28 16.32 -18.70
CA VAL A 197 -24.97 15.73 -18.99
C VAL A 197 -25.10 14.21 -19.04
N ASP A 198 -24.90 13.58 -20.20
CA ASP A 198 -24.82 12.12 -20.32
C ASP A 198 -23.47 11.60 -19.78
N LEU A 199 -23.47 10.40 -19.16
CA LEU A 199 -22.27 9.70 -18.70
C LEU A 199 -22.08 8.41 -19.49
N SER A 200 -20.85 8.14 -19.95
CA SER A 200 -20.54 6.92 -20.69
C SER A 200 -19.15 6.38 -20.37
N THR A 201 -19.03 5.07 -20.17
CA THR A 201 -17.74 4.38 -20.02
C THR A 201 -17.64 3.14 -20.91
N ASP A 202 -16.44 2.88 -21.42
CA ASP A 202 -16.15 1.75 -22.31
C ASP A 202 -14.78 1.15 -21.94
N ASN A 203 -14.75 0.02 -21.21
CA ASN A 203 -13.51 -0.54 -20.64
C ASN A 203 -12.67 0.51 -19.86
N SER A 204 -13.37 1.30 -19.03
CA SER A 204 -12.84 2.40 -18.20
C SER A 204 -13.74 2.60 -16.98
N VAL A 205 -13.34 3.45 -16.03
CA VAL A 205 -14.14 3.76 -14.84
C VAL A 205 -14.46 5.26 -14.78
N LEU A 206 -15.62 5.62 -14.22
CA LEU A 206 -15.98 6.98 -13.79
C LEU A 206 -16.46 6.98 -12.34
N TYR A 207 -15.77 7.74 -11.48
CA TYR A 207 -16.18 7.97 -10.09
C TYR A 207 -16.83 9.34 -9.94
N LEU A 208 -18.11 9.32 -9.53
CA LEU A 208 -18.85 10.53 -9.18
C LEU A 208 -19.45 10.37 -7.77
N GLU A 209 -18.62 9.97 -6.82
CA GLU A 209 -19.08 9.59 -5.48
C GLU A 209 -19.44 10.77 -4.59
N ARG A 210 -19.29 12.01 -5.06
CA ARG A 210 -19.83 13.22 -4.41
C ARG A 210 -21.06 13.77 -5.11
N LEU A 211 -21.45 13.17 -6.25
CA LEU A 211 -22.63 13.59 -6.98
C LEU A 211 -23.84 13.39 -6.08
N SER A 212 -24.52 14.48 -5.77
CA SER A 212 -25.67 14.49 -4.87
C SER A 212 -26.97 14.76 -5.62
N THR A 213 -26.89 15.53 -6.71
CA THR A 213 -28.02 15.94 -7.54
C THR A 213 -27.70 15.69 -9.00
N TYR A 214 -28.66 15.11 -9.73
CA TYR A 214 -28.55 14.87 -11.17
C TYR A 214 -29.86 15.27 -11.86
N ALA A 215 -29.85 16.39 -12.60
CA ALA A 215 -31.03 17.01 -13.18
C ALA A 215 -31.09 16.90 -14.71
N GLY A 216 -32.28 16.88 -15.31
CA GLY A 216 -32.47 16.85 -16.77
C GLY A 216 -32.75 15.45 -17.37
N ASP A 217 -32.61 15.32 -18.68
CA ASP A 217 -32.84 14.08 -19.45
C ASP A 217 -31.53 13.32 -19.73
N ASN A 218 -30.98 12.73 -18.67
CA ASN A 218 -29.66 12.11 -18.68
C ASN A 218 -29.67 10.59 -18.88
N ASN A 219 -28.63 10.09 -19.55
CA ASN A 219 -28.31 8.69 -19.68
C ASN A 219 -26.98 8.33 -19.01
N VAL A 220 -26.92 7.12 -18.44
CA VAL A 220 -25.71 6.54 -17.85
C VAL A 220 -25.44 5.18 -18.49
N ASP A 221 -24.38 5.11 -19.29
CA ASP A 221 -24.00 3.92 -20.06
C ASP A 221 -22.65 3.35 -19.61
N ALA A 222 -22.63 2.09 -19.16
CA ALA A 222 -21.43 1.33 -18.86
C ALA A 222 -21.27 0.14 -19.84
N ILE A 223 -20.20 0.12 -20.62
CA ILE A 223 -20.07 -0.74 -21.81
C ILE A 223 -18.74 -1.52 -21.78
N ASN A 224 -18.72 -2.77 -22.24
CA ASN A 224 -17.52 -3.61 -22.44
C ASN A 224 -16.53 -3.65 -21.25
N GLY A 225 -17.02 -3.82 -20.02
CA GLY A 225 -16.19 -3.77 -18.81
C GLY A 225 -16.09 -2.39 -18.17
N GLY A 226 -16.82 -1.41 -18.69
CA GLY A 226 -16.91 -0.06 -18.14
C GLY A 226 -17.63 -0.01 -16.80
N GLN A 227 -17.22 0.89 -15.91
CA GLN A 227 -17.75 0.97 -14.55
C GLN A 227 -18.09 2.42 -14.15
N ILE A 228 -19.22 2.64 -13.49
CA ILE A 228 -19.65 3.97 -13.04
C ILE A 228 -20.12 3.92 -11.58
N SER A 229 -19.59 4.80 -10.72
CA SER A 229 -19.99 4.92 -9.31
C SER A 229 -20.80 6.20 -9.07
N LEU A 230 -22.06 6.04 -8.66
CA LEU A 230 -23.03 7.09 -8.30
C LEU A 230 -23.57 6.86 -6.86
N ILE A 231 -22.77 6.25 -5.99
CA ILE A 231 -23.21 5.70 -4.69
C ILE A 231 -23.70 6.74 -3.65
N ARG A 232 -23.52 8.05 -3.90
CA ARG A 232 -24.03 9.14 -3.04
C ARG A 232 -25.07 10.03 -3.72
N LEU A 233 -25.58 9.62 -4.87
CA LEU A 233 -26.66 10.32 -5.56
C LEU A 233 -27.92 10.25 -4.69
N ASN A 234 -28.46 11.42 -4.32
CA ASN A 234 -29.60 11.52 -3.39
C ASN A 234 -30.86 12.07 -4.05
N SER A 235 -30.73 12.71 -5.22
CA SER A 235 -31.87 13.30 -5.91
C SER A 235 -31.66 13.28 -7.42
N VAL A 236 -32.67 12.80 -8.14
CA VAL A 236 -32.80 12.97 -9.60
C VAL A 236 -33.97 13.91 -9.87
N VAL A 237 -33.74 14.95 -10.67
CA VAL A 237 -34.74 15.97 -10.97
C VAL A 237 -35.00 16.06 -12.47
N GLY A 238 -36.19 15.71 -12.93
CA GLY A 238 -36.53 15.76 -14.35
C GLY A 238 -37.15 14.45 -14.83
N GLN A 239 -36.57 13.85 -15.87
CA GLN A 239 -36.98 12.52 -16.34
C GLN A 239 -36.33 11.41 -15.52
N ILE A 240 -36.87 10.20 -15.65
CA ILE A 240 -36.34 9.00 -15.00
C ILE A 240 -34.93 8.73 -15.53
N LEU A 241 -33.95 8.66 -14.63
CA LEU A 241 -32.55 8.41 -14.97
C LEU A 241 -32.38 7.01 -15.60
N GLN A 242 -31.91 6.96 -16.83
CA GLN A 242 -31.69 5.70 -17.54
C GLN A 242 -30.32 5.12 -17.17
N LEU A 243 -30.31 3.92 -16.59
CA LEU A 243 -29.07 3.21 -16.22
C LEU A 243 -28.93 1.96 -17.09
N LYS A 244 -27.82 1.88 -17.83
CA LYS A 244 -27.58 0.78 -18.77
C LYS A 244 -26.16 0.23 -18.66
N ALA A 245 -26.05 -0.97 -18.11
CA ALA A 245 -24.81 -1.75 -18.10
C ALA A 245 -24.88 -2.85 -19.17
N THR A 246 -23.87 -2.92 -20.05
CA THR A 246 -23.83 -3.86 -21.19
C THR A 246 -22.47 -4.56 -21.29
N GLY A 247 -22.47 -5.90 -21.29
CA GLY A 247 -21.26 -6.72 -21.45
C GLY A 247 -20.59 -7.11 -20.13
N THR A 248 -19.78 -8.18 -20.18
CA THR A 248 -19.14 -8.80 -19.01
C THR A 248 -18.27 -7.79 -18.25
N ARG A 249 -18.39 -7.77 -16.92
CA ARG A 249 -17.69 -6.83 -16.00
C ARG A 249 -18.13 -5.36 -16.13
N SER A 250 -19.13 -5.04 -16.94
CA SER A 250 -19.72 -3.70 -16.94
C SER A 250 -20.58 -3.51 -15.69
N ARG A 251 -20.37 -2.42 -14.94
CA ARG A 251 -21.04 -2.18 -13.65
C ARG A 251 -21.51 -0.74 -13.50
N ILE A 252 -22.70 -0.53 -12.96
CA ILE A 252 -23.13 0.79 -12.45
C ILE A 252 -23.52 0.61 -10.99
N ALA A 253 -22.86 1.31 -10.07
CA ALA A 253 -23.24 1.35 -8.66
C ALA A 253 -24.04 2.63 -8.39
N ILE A 254 -25.23 2.52 -7.80
CA ILE A 254 -26.10 3.66 -7.46
C ILE A 254 -26.54 3.61 -6.00
N SER A 255 -26.74 4.78 -5.41
CA SER A 255 -27.12 4.97 -4.00
C SER A 255 -28.37 4.18 -3.60
N GLN A 256 -28.33 3.56 -2.41
CA GLN A 256 -29.51 2.94 -1.78
C GLN A 256 -30.52 3.98 -1.27
N GLN A 257 -30.13 5.25 -1.16
CA GLN A 257 -31.01 6.34 -0.70
C GLN A 257 -31.90 6.88 -1.83
N LEU A 258 -31.59 6.56 -3.09
CA LEU A 258 -32.34 7.05 -4.25
C LEU A 258 -33.66 6.28 -4.40
N ASP A 259 -34.76 6.99 -4.66
CA ASP A 259 -36.06 6.35 -4.78
C ASP A 259 -36.09 5.49 -6.06
N SER A 260 -36.63 4.27 -5.97
CA SER A 260 -36.76 3.36 -7.13
C SER A 260 -37.59 3.93 -8.29
N SER A 261 -38.38 4.98 -8.07
CA SER A 261 -39.13 5.71 -9.09
C SER A 261 -38.30 6.74 -9.87
N GLU A 262 -37.12 7.08 -9.37
CA GLU A 262 -36.22 8.09 -9.95
C GLU A 262 -35.29 7.53 -11.03
N TYR A 263 -35.16 6.20 -11.13
CA TYR A 263 -34.30 5.54 -12.12
C TYR A 263 -34.97 4.35 -12.80
N LEU A 264 -34.48 4.02 -13.99
CA LEU A 264 -34.86 2.82 -14.74
C LEU A 264 -33.62 2.02 -15.09
N ILE A 265 -33.57 0.78 -14.60
CA ILE A 265 -32.52 -0.17 -14.93
C ILE A 265 -32.87 -0.87 -16.26
N GLN A 266 -31.95 -0.81 -17.21
CA GLN A 266 -32.00 -1.58 -18.44
C GLN A 266 -30.90 -2.64 -18.43
N GLU A 267 -31.22 -3.83 -17.88
CA GLU A 267 -30.27 -4.94 -17.85
C GLU A 267 -30.11 -5.58 -19.23
N ILE A 268 -28.89 -5.55 -19.77
CA ILE A 268 -28.53 -6.13 -21.07
C ILE A 268 -27.42 -7.15 -20.82
N SER A 269 -27.52 -8.32 -21.47
CA SER A 269 -26.67 -9.51 -21.27
C SER A 269 -25.24 -9.23 -20.77
N GLY A 270 -24.96 -9.58 -19.52
CA GLY A 270 -23.63 -9.62 -18.92
C GLY A 270 -23.20 -8.39 -18.11
N GLY A 271 -23.95 -7.29 -18.16
CA GLY A 271 -23.74 -6.11 -17.31
C GLY A 271 -24.57 -6.16 -16.02
N ASP A 272 -24.15 -5.40 -15.01
CA ASP A 272 -24.75 -5.40 -13.67
C ASP A 272 -25.01 -3.97 -13.18
N VAL A 273 -26.18 -3.73 -12.55
CA VAL A 273 -26.51 -2.46 -11.89
C VAL A 273 -26.78 -2.76 -10.42
N ILE A 274 -25.92 -2.23 -9.56
CA ILE A 274 -25.85 -2.57 -8.15
C ILE A 274 -26.39 -1.38 -7.34
N VAL A 275 -27.41 -1.62 -6.52
CA VAL A 275 -27.93 -0.62 -5.58
C VAL A 275 -27.17 -0.77 -4.25
N SER A 276 -26.18 0.09 -4.03
CA SER A 276 -25.24 -0.01 -2.92
C SER A 276 -24.73 1.37 -2.49
N ASN A 277 -24.56 1.57 -1.18
CA ASN A 277 -23.81 2.71 -0.64
C ASN A 277 -22.31 2.42 -0.48
N ASN A 278 -21.89 1.23 -0.91
CA ASN A 278 -20.52 0.75 -0.87
C ASN A 278 -20.03 0.50 -2.31
N SER A 279 -18.90 1.10 -2.69
CA SER A 279 -18.24 0.88 -3.97
C SER A 279 -17.28 -0.31 -3.96
N SER A 280 -17.22 -1.10 -2.87
CA SER A 280 -16.40 -2.32 -2.78
C SER A 280 -16.62 -3.22 -4.00
N GLY A 281 -15.58 -3.35 -4.84
CA GLY A 281 -15.62 -4.11 -6.09
C GLY A 281 -15.52 -3.27 -7.38
N LEU A 282 -15.36 -1.95 -7.27
CA LEU A 282 -14.85 -1.06 -8.32
C LEU A 282 -13.38 -0.74 -8.00
N ASN A 283 -12.48 -0.90 -8.99
CA ASN A 283 -11.05 -0.61 -8.85
C ASN A 283 -10.58 0.10 -10.13
N TYR A 284 -9.88 1.21 -9.99
CA TYR A 284 -9.21 1.93 -11.05
C TYR A 284 -7.71 1.68 -11.00
N ALA A 285 -7.18 1.09 -12.07
CA ALA A 285 -5.74 0.98 -12.22
C ALA A 285 -5.07 2.36 -12.02
N PRO A 286 -3.93 2.43 -11.31
CA PRO A 286 -3.24 3.69 -11.09
C PRO A 286 -2.90 4.37 -12.41
N ILE A 287 -2.67 5.68 -12.43
CA ILE A 287 -2.30 6.38 -13.67
C ILE A 287 -0.94 7.03 -13.60
N VAL A 288 -0.22 6.97 -14.72
CA VAL A 288 1.03 7.71 -14.92
C VAL A 288 0.68 9.17 -15.18
N VAL A 289 0.83 10.01 -14.16
CA VAL A 289 0.58 11.45 -14.23
C VAL A 289 1.76 12.17 -14.87
N THR A 290 2.99 11.82 -14.48
CA THR A 290 4.21 12.40 -15.04
C THR A 290 5.15 11.29 -15.49
N PRO A 291 5.43 11.14 -16.81
CA PRO A 291 6.40 10.15 -17.29
C PRO A 291 7.79 10.36 -16.67
N ILE A 292 8.52 9.27 -16.45
CA ILE A 292 9.89 9.33 -15.93
C ILE A 292 10.83 9.75 -17.07
N SER A 293 11.61 10.82 -16.85
CA SER A 293 12.62 11.25 -17.82
C SER A 293 13.79 10.25 -17.87
N SER A 294 14.48 10.17 -19.01
CA SER A 294 15.73 9.40 -19.10
C SER A 294 16.75 9.86 -18.04
N GLN A 295 17.49 8.91 -17.51
CA GLN A 295 18.52 9.11 -16.48
C GLN A 295 19.89 8.77 -17.04
N GLN A 296 20.93 9.27 -16.38
CA GLN A 296 22.32 8.94 -16.70
C GLN A 296 23.02 8.46 -15.44
N ALA A 297 23.81 7.41 -15.57
CA ALA A 297 24.78 6.96 -14.57
C ALA A 297 26.17 7.09 -15.16
N GLN A 298 27.15 7.40 -14.33
CA GLN A 298 28.55 7.26 -14.69
C GLN A 298 29.01 5.90 -14.16
N GLU A 299 29.75 5.18 -14.99
CA GLU A 299 30.55 4.06 -14.55
C GLU A 299 31.42 4.44 -13.33
N ASP A 300 31.62 3.48 -12.43
CA ASP A 300 32.41 3.60 -11.21
C ASP A 300 31.95 4.67 -10.20
N GLN A 301 30.77 5.24 -10.45
CA GLN A 301 30.13 6.21 -9.57
C GLN A 301 28.80 5.66 -9.06
N ALA A 302 28.53 5.90 -7.78
CA ALA A 302 27.26 5.54 -7.18
C ALA A 302 26.11 6.31 -7.84
N PHE A 303 25.20 5.58 -8.47
CA PHE A 303 23.95 6.07 -9.02
C PHE A 303 22.83 5.98 -7.98
N SER A 304 22.00 7.02 -7.89
CA SER A 304 20.78 7.02 -7.09
C SER A 304 19.71 7.86 -7.77
N PHE A 305 18.53 7.29 -7.96
CA PHE A 305 17.38 7.97 -8.55
C PHE A 305 16.08 7.52 -7.87
N THR A 306 15.39 8.46 -7.23
CA THR A 306 14.08 8.20 -6.63
C THR A 306 12.97 8.67 -7.57
N ILE A 307 12.02 7.77 -7.86
CA ILE A 307 10.84 8.11 -8.66
C ILE A 307 10.03 9.18 -7.89
N PRO A 308 9.72 10.32 -8.50
CA PRO A 308 8.92 11.36 -7.86
C PRO A 308 7.56 10.84 -7.38
N ALA A 309 7.11 11.31 -6.22
CA ALA A 309 5.90 10.80 -5.59
C ALA A 309 4.62 10.97 -6.43
N ASN A 310 4.59 11.98 -7.30
CA ASN A 310 3.44 12.30 -8.15
C ASN A 310 3.60 11.74 -9.58
N THR A 311 4.56 10.84 -9.83
CA THR A 311 4.73 10.18 -11.14
C THR A 311 3.55 9.26 -11.43
N ILE A 312 3.14 8.46 -10.44
CA ILE A 312 1.99 7.57 -10.53
C ILE A 312 1.08 7.88 -9.35
N ILE A 313 -0.20 8.09 -9.62
CA ILE A 313 -1.21 8.40 -8.61
C ILE A 313 -2.35 7.39 -8.76
N ASP A 314 -2.82 6.91 -7.62
CA ASP A 314 -4.11 6.25 -7.52
C ASP A 314 -5.19 7.27 -7.14
N PHE A 315 -6.34 7.18 -7.78
CA PHE A 315 -7.49 8.05 -7.53
C PHE A 315 -8.67 7.31 -6.91
N ASP A 316 -8.52 6.02 -6.60
CA ASP A 316 -9.54 5.26 -5.90
C ASP A 316 -9.76 5.85 -4.48
N PRO A 317 -10.98 6.33 -4.16
CA PRO A 317 -11.23 7.08 -2.94
C PRO A 317 -11.28 6.23 -1.65
N PHE A 318 -11.23 4.90 -1.77
CA PHE A 318 -11.31 3.93 -0.67
C PHE A 318 -10.15 2.93 -0.61
N ASP A 319 -9.26 2.99 -1.59
CA ASP A 319 -7.92 2.45 -1.52
C ASP A 319 -7.18 3.29 -0.47
N ASN A 320 -6.99 2.73 0.72
CA ASN A 320 -5.95 3.21 1.64
C ASN A 320 -4.64 2.41 1.42
N SER A 321 -4.64 1.56 0.39
CA SER A 321 -3.50 0.75 -0.02
C SER A 321 -2.42 1.61 -0.64
N SER A 322 -1.21 1.52 -0.10
CA SER A 322 -0.05 2.08 -0.75
C SER A 322 0.22 1.34 -2.07
N LEU A 323 0.40 2.09 -3.17
CA LEU A 323 0.87 1.52 -4.44
C LEU A 323 2.14 0.67 -4.24
N VAL A 324 2.09 -0.57 -4.71
CA VAL A 324 3.23 -1.48 -4.73
C VAL A 324 3.99 -1.30 -6.05
N TYR A 325 5.24 -0.87 -5.95
CA TYR A 325 6.10 -0.66 -7.12
C TYR A 325 6.98 -1.87 -7.39
N THR A 326 7.14 -2.19 -8.67
CA THR A 326 8.10 -3.18 -9.17
C THR A 326 8.86 -2.58 -10.35
N ALA A 327 10.09 -3.05 -10.58
CA ALA A 327 10.91 -2.62 -11.69
C ALA A 327 11.56 -3.82 -12.40
N SER A 328 11.64 -3.73 -13.72
CA SER A 328 12.25 -4.74 -14.59
C SER A 328 12.88 -4.08 -15.80
N LEU A 329 13.55 -4.86 -16.65
CA LEU A 329 13.91 -4.40 -17.99
C LEU A 329 12.64 -4.30 -18.88
N GLY A 330 12.76 -3.54 -19.97
CA GLY A 330 11.68 -3.21 -20.88
C GLY A 330 11.05 -4.42 -21.59
N ASP A 331 11.81 -5.50 -21.71
CA ASP A 331 11.42 -6.82 -22.24
C ASP A 331 10.86 -7.77 -21.16
N GLY A 332 10.82 -7.33 -19.89
CA GLY A 332 10.35 -8.11 -18.74
C GLY A 332 11.47 -8.87 -18.01
N GLY A 333 12.72 -8.79 -18.45
CA GLY A 333 13.86 -9.41 -17.76
C GLY A 333 14.15 -8.77 -16.39
N ALA A 334 14.86 -9.49 -15.52
CA ALA A 334 15.31 -8.95 -14.24
C ALA A 334 16.27 -7.76 -14.44
N LEU A 335 16.31 -6.85 -13.47
CA LEU A 335 17.32 -5.80 -13.47
C LEU A 335 18.73 -6.41 -13.37
N PRO A 336 19.74 -5.81 -14.02
CA PRO A 336 21.13 -6.22 -13.83
C PRO A 336 21.52 -6.18 -12.36
N SER A 337 22.42 -7.07 -11.92
CA SER A 337 22.81 -7.21 -10.51
C SER A 337 23.35 -5.93 -9.88
N TRP A 338 23.92 -5.02 -10.68
CA TRP A 338 24.42 -3.73 -10.19
C TRP A 338 23.31 -2.72 -9.87
N LEU A 339 22.10 -2.86 -10.46
CA LEU A 339 21.00 -1.90 -10.34
C LEU A 339 19.87 -2.48 -9.48
N SER A 340 19.82 -2.05 -8.23
CA SER A 340 18.76 -2.42 -7.29
C SER A 340 17.60 -1.42 -7.33
N PHE A 341 16.39 -1.90 -7.06
CA PHE A 341 15.19 -1.07 -6.90
C PHE A 341 14.52 -1.35 -5.55
N ASN A 342 14.51 -0.34 -4.68
CA ASN A 342 13.77 -0.40 -3.42
C ASN A 342 12.32 0.07 -3.65
N ALA A 343 11.37 -0.84 -3.59
CA ALA A 343 9.95 -0.55 -3.82
C ALA A 343 9.33 0.41 -2.79
N ALA A 344 9.75 0.31 -1.52
CA ALA A 344 9.21 1.13 -0.43
C ALA A 344 9.65 2.61 -0.55
N THR A 345 10.90 2.86 -0.96
CA THR A 345 11.40 4.23 -1.17
C THR A 345 11.26 4.69 -2.62
N ARG A 346 10.95 3.79 -3.55
CA ARG A 346 10.93 3.98 -5.02
C ARG A 346 12.26 4.45 -5.58
N THR A 347 13.35 3.93 -5.01
CA THR A 347 14.72 4.36 -5.33
C THR A 347 15.44 3.29 -6.11
N PHE A 348 15.95 3.65 -7.27
CA PHE A 348 17.00 2.92 -7.96
C PHE A 348 18.35 3.31 -7.38
N SER A 349 19.21 2.33 -7.13
CA SER A 349 20.58 2.57 -6.66
C SER A 349 21.54 1.49 -7.16
N GLY A 350 22.79 1.86 -7.38
CA GLY A 350 23.81 0.94 -7.89
C GLY A 350 25.11 1.62 -8.28
N THR A 351 26.15 0.84 -8.53
CA THR A 351 27.40 1.35 -9.13
C THR A 351 27.72 0.48 -10.34
N PRO A 352 27.52 0.98 -11.57
CA PRO A 352 27.83 0.22 -12.76
C PRO A 352 29.35 0.14 -12.99
N ASN A 353 29.82 -0.97 -13.54
CA ASN A 353 31.19 -1.18 -14.01
C ASN A 353 31.28 -1.15 -15.54
N ASN A 354 32.48 -1.29 -16.07
CA ASN A 354 32.78 -1.21 -17.50
C ASN A 354 31.98 -2.15 -18.39
N SER A 355 31.72 -3.37 -17.93
CA SER A 355 30.89 -4.34 -18.68
C SER A 355 29.43 -3.90 -18.85
N GLN A 356 29.01 -2.87 -18.11
CA GLN A 356 27.64 -2.38 -18.02
C GLN A 356 27.44 -1.01 -18.70
N VAL A 357 28.49 -0.46 -19.33
CA VAL A 357 28.40 0.73 -20.18
C VAL A 357 27.43 0.50 -21.33
N GLY A 358 26.51 1.44 -21.55
CA GLY A 358 25.47 1.32 -22.56
C GLY A 358 24.10 1.82 -22.09
N ARG A 359 23.04 1.37 -22.77
CA ARG A 359 21.66 1.84 -22.52
C ARG A 359 20.78 0.71 -21.98
N LEU A 360 20.15 0.94 -20.83
CA LEU A 360 19.08 0.10 -20.30
C LEU A 360 17.72 0.75 -20.55
N ASN A 361 16.73 -0.05 -20.96
CA ASN A 361 15.33 0.37 -20.97
C ASN A 361 14.64 -0.22 -19.74
N ILE A 362 14.22 0.64 -18.81
CA ILE A 362 13.64 0.23 -17.52
C ILE A 362 12.12 0.35 -17.61
N LEU A 363 11.42 -0.69 -17.15
CA LEU A 363 9.98 -0.75 -16.95
C LEU A 363 9.69 -0.62 -15.45
N VAL A 364 8.88 0.36 -15.08
CA VAL A 364 8.33 0.51 -13.73
C VAL A 364 6.86 0.17 -13.78
N ARG A 365 6.40 -0.71 -12.89
CA ARG A 365 4.99 -1.04 -12.70
C ARG A 365 4.55 -0.66 -11.29
N ALA A 366 3.41 0.01 -11.18
CA ALA A 366 2.74 0.28 -9.90
C ALA A 366 1.41 -0.47 -9.88
N THR A 367 1.15 -1.20 -8.80
CA THR A 367 -0.05 -2.00 -8.59
C THR A 367 -0.77 -1.49 -7.34
N ASP A 368 -2.08 -1.28 -7.42
CA ASP A 368 -2.93 -0.94 -6.27
C ASP A 368 -3.18 -2.15 -5.37
N GLY A 369 -3.82 -1.92 -4.22
CA GLY A 369 -4.13 -2.97 -3.24
C GLY A 369 -5.11 -4.04 -3.74
N ASP A 370 -5.90 -3.71 -4.76
CA ASP A 370 -6.88 -4.60 -5.39
C ASP A 370 -6.33 -5.27 -6.67
N GLY A 371 -5.04 -5.08 -6.96
CA GLY A 371 -4.28 -5.78 -7.99
C GLY A 371 -4.32 -5.18 -9.40
N ALA A 372 -5.02 -4.05 -9.63
CA ALA A 372 -4.92 -3.36 -10.92
C ALA A 372 -3.61 -2.56 -10.97
N PHE A 373 -3.12 -2.29 -12.17
CA PHE A 373 -1.76 -1.78 -12.34
C PHE A 373 -1.59 -0.90 -13.57
N THR A 374 -0.56 -0.06 -13.51
CA THR A 374 -0.06 0.70 -14.65
C THR A 374 1.44 0.56 -14.76
N SER A 375 1.97 0.93 -15.92
CA SER A 375 3.42 0.88 -16.13
C SER A 375 3.93 2.05 -16.97
N THR A 376 5.16 2.46 -16.69
CA THR A 376 5.88 3.50 -17.40
C THR A 376 7.31 3.05 -17.69
N ARG A 377 7.96 3.63 -18.70
CA ARG A 377 9.32 3.29 -19.09
C ARG A 377 10.22 4.52 -19.12
N PHE A 378 11.50 4.33 -18.81
CA PHE A 378 12.55 5.32 -19.04
C PHE A 378 13.84 4.65 -19.49
N ASN A 379 14.76 5.42 -20.09
CA ASN A 379 16.09 4.93 -20.44
C ASN A 379 17.10 5.35 -19.37
N LEU A 380 18.00 4.44 -18.99
CA LEU A 380 19.18 4.73 -18.17
C LEU A 380 20.42 4.53 -19.04
N ASP A 381 21.14 5.63 -19.31
CA ASP A 381 22.39 5.61 -20.07
C ASP A 381 23.57 5.55 -19.08
N VAL A 382 24.31 4.45 -19.09
CA VAL A 382 25.58 4.29 -18.37
C VAL A 382 26.69 4.81 -19.27
N ILE A 383 27.38 5.85 -18.79
CA ILE A 383 28.44 6.57 -19.50
C ILE A 383 29.78 6.08 -18.98
N ASN A 384 30.66 5.69 -19.91
CA ASN A 384 32.04 5.30 -19.63
C ASN A 384 32.80 6.40 -18.89
N VAL A 385 33.59 6.00 -17.90
CA VAL A 385 34.62 6.86 -17.25
C VAL A 385 35.96 6.26 -17.61
N ASN A 386 37.00 7.08 -17.83
CA ASN A 386 38.30 6.54 -18.24
C ASN A 386 39.05 5.94 -17.05
N ASP A 387 39.56 4.74 -17.23
CA ASP A 387 40.39 4.00 -16.30
C ASP A 387 41.82 3.91 -16.80
N ALA A 388 42.78 3.85 -15.87
CA ALA A 388 44.18 3.72 -16.28
C ALA A 388 44.47 2.26 -16.65
N PRO A 389 45.37 2.01 -17.62
CA PRO A 389 45.79 0.65 -17.93
C PRO A 389 46.43 -0.01 -16.72
N VAL A 390 46.35 -1.34 -16.64
CA VAL A 390 46.95 -2.12 -15.54
C VAL A 390 48.01 -3.09 -16.06
N VAL A 391 48.94 -3.47 -15.19
CA VAL A 391 49.89 -4.56 -15.47
C VAL A 391 49.17 -5.89 -15.26
N SER A 392 48.78 -6.53 -16.35
CA SER A 392 48.13 -7.84 -16.34
C SER A 392 49.13 -8.99 -16.18
N ASN A 393 50.32 -8.87 -16.78
CA ASN A 393 51.37 -9.88 -16.70
C ASN A 393 52.71 -9.18 -16.60
N ALA A 394 53.28 -9.15 -15.39
CA ALA A 394 54.58 -8.54 -15.14
C ALA A 394 55.66 -9.15 -16.06
N ILE A 395 56.56 -8.31 -16.52
CA ILE A 395 57.71 -8.69 -17.31
C ILE A 395 58.69 -9.38 -16.37
N ALA A 396 58.83 -10.70 -16.51
CA ALA A 396 59.82 -11.43 -15.72
C ALA A 396 61.24 -10.95 -16.00
N ASP A 397 62.07 -10.96 -14.95
CA ASP A 397 63.48 -10.65 -15.02
C ASP A 397 64.20 -11.43 -16.13
N LYS A 398 65.29 -10.83 -16.60
CA LYS A 398 66.07 -11.36 -17.70
C LYS A 398 67.52 -11.44 -17.30
N ASN A 399 68.13 -12.57 -17.60
CA ASN A 399 69.55 -12.78 -17.40
C ASN A 399 70.21 -12.88 -18.77
N THR A 400 71.38 -12.26 -18.90
CA THR A 400 72.25 -12.44 -20.07
C THR A 400 73.70 -12.48 -19.61
N ALA A 401 74.57 -13.12 -20.39
CA ALA A 401 75.99 -13.11 -20.11
C ALA A 401 76.67 -12.01 -20.93
N VAL A 402 77.76 -11.49 -20.39
CA VAL A 402 78.64 -10.59 -21.12
C VAL A 402 79.03 -11.20 -22.49
N GLY A 403 78.88 -10.41 -23.56
CA GLY A 403 79.21 -10.80 -24.93
C GLY A 403 78.12 -11.58 -25.68
N GLN A 404 76.96 -11.86 -25.06
CA GLN A 404 75.82 -12.53 -25.71
C GLN A 404 74.81 -11.53 -26.28
N ASN A 405 74.23 -11.84 -27.45
CA ASN A 405 73.21 -10.98 -28.05
C ASN A 405 71.86 -11.12 -27.32
N PHE A 406 71.43 -10.03 -26.69
CA PHE A 406 70.13 -9.91 -26.03
C PHE A 406 69.04 -9.57 -27.05
N ASN A 407 67.94 -10.33 -27.02
CA ASN A 407 66.73 -10.07 -27.80
C ASN A 407 65.54 -10.57 -26.98
N PHE A 408 64.62 -9.67 -26.65
CA PHE A 408 63.48 -9.98 -25.79
C PHE A 408 62.25 -9.17 -26.22
N THR A 409 61.15 -9.86 -26.52
CA THR A 409 59.85 -9.25 -26.79
C THR A 409 58.91 -9.54 -25.65
N PHE A 410 58.37 -8.51 -24.99
CA PHE A 410 57.35 -8.72 -23.97
C PHE A 410 55.98 -8.98 -24.61
N ALA A 411 55.11 -9.66 -23.86
CA ALA A 411 53.88 -10.21 -24.37
C ALA A 411 52.81 -9.12 -24.67
N ASN A 412 51.85 -9.42 -25.55
CA ASN A 412 50.77 -8.47 -25.87
C ASN A 412 49.84 -8.19 -24.70
N ASN A 413 49.73 -9.15 -23.78
CA ASN A 413 48.89 -9.11 -22.60
C ASN A 413 49.65 -8.65 -21.34
N THR A 414 50.85 -8.07 -21.48
CA THR A 414 51.58 -7.49 -20.34
C THR A 414 50.80 -6.36 -19.71
N PHE A 415 50.20 -5.49 -20.53
CA PHE A 415 49.32 -4.40 -20.10
C PHE A 415 47.94 -4.61 -20.70
N THR A 416 46.91 -4.30 -19.95
CA THR A 416 45.52 -4.34 -20.40
C THR A 416 44.82 -3.07 -19.94
N ASP A 417 43.94 -2.58 -20.79
CA ASP A 417 43.01 -1.52 -20.44
C ASP A 417 41.62 -2.12 -20.38
N GLU A 418 40.82 -1.70 -19.41
CA GLU A 418 39.43 -2.14 -19.36
C GLU A 418 38.57 -1.33 -20.33
N ASP A 419 38.88 -0.06 -20.57
CA ASP A 419 38.09 0.82 -21.43
C ASP A 419 37.87 0.24 -22.84
N LEU A 420 36.59 0.08 -23.19
CA LEU A 420 36.22 -0.73 -24.34
C LEU A 420 36.52 0.00 -25.66
N GLY A 421 37.63 -0.37 -26.30
CA GLY A 421 38.07 0.20 -27.57
C GLY A 421 39.37 0.99 -27.48
N ASP A 422 39.96 1.10 -26.28
CA ASP A 422 41.20 1.84 -26.05
C ASP A 422 42.43 1.15 -26.64
N SER A 423 43.42 1.95 -27.02
CA SER A 423 44.66 1.49 -27.64
C SER A 423 45.89 1.97 -26.86
N LEU A 424 46.74 1.03 -26.44
CA LEU A 424 47.91 1.32 -25.60
C LEU A 424 49.15 1.68 -26.41
N THR A 425 49.86 2.71 -25.95
CA THR A 425 51.18 3.11 -26.44
C THR A 425 52.28 2.80 -25.42
N TYR A 426 53.49 2.42 -25.87
CA TYR A 426 54.57 1.93 -25.00
C TYR A 426 55.83 2.79 -25.06
N THR A 427 56.46 3.02 -23.90
CA THR A 427 57.80 3.62 -23.79
C THR A 427 58.68 2.82 -22.80
N ALA A 428 60.00 3.00 -22.87
CA ALA A 428 60.93 2.34 -21.95
C ALA A 428 62.08 3.24 -21.50
N THR A 429 62.40 3.21 -20.21
CA THR A 429 63.50 3.94 -19.55
C THR A 429 64.16 3.06 -18.49
N LEU A 430 65.22 3.55 -17.86
CA LEU A 430 65.66 2.97 -16.59
C LEU A 430 64.74 3.43 -15.44
N GLU A 431 64.78 2.73 -14.31
CA GLU A 431 63.98 3.00 -13.10
C GLU A 431 64.10 4.46 -12.60
N ASN A 432 65.26 5.08 -12.78
CA ASN A 432 65.49 6.49 -12.42
C ASN A 432 65.01 7.50 -13.49
N GLY A 433 64.29 7.05 -14.51
CA GLY A 433 63.81 7.87 -15.64
C GLY A 433 64.88 8.23 -16.67
N SER A 434 66.12 7.74 -16.53
CA SER A 434 67.18 7.97 -17.52
C SER A 434 66.99 7.11 -18.78
N PRO A 435 67.55 7.53 -19.93
CA PRO A 435 67.49 6.73 -21.15
C PRO A 435 68.14 5.35 -20.96
N LEU A 436 67.68 4.36 -21.73
CA LEU A 436 68.31 3.05 -21.77
C LEU A 436 69.81 3.16 -22.12
N PRO A 437 70.67 2.27 -21.59
CA PRO A 437 72.08 2.21 -21.95
C PRO A 437 72.27 2.13 -23.47
N SER A 438 73.37 2.68 -23.99
CA SER A 438 73.60 2.75 -25.44
C SER A 438 73.66 1.38 -26.15
N TRP A 439 73.89 0.31 -25.40
CA TRP A 439 73.87 -1.05 -25.92
C TRP A 439 72.46 -1.66 -25.98
N LEU A 440 71.47 -1.12 -25.26
CA LEU A 440 70.10 -1.65 -25.16
C LEU A 440 69.08 -0.73 -25.87
N SER A 441 68.42 -1.25 -26.90
CA SER A 441 67.43 -0.52 -27.69
C SER A 441 66.03 -1.10 -27.51
N PHE A 442 65.00 -0.24 -27.46
CA PHE A 442 63.59 -0.62 -27.38
C PHE A 442 62.79 -0.17 -28.61
N ASN A 443 61.99 -1.07 -29.17
CA ASN A 443 61.05 -0.79 -30.26
C ASN A 443 59.61 -0.95 -29.77
N ALA A 444 58.91 0.18 -29.58
CA ALA A 444 57.56 0.22 -29.03
C ALA A 444 56.51 -0.50 -29.89
N THR A 445 56.60 -0.41 -31.22
CA THR A 445 55.64 -1.05 -32.14
C THR A 445 55.70 -2.58 -32.07
N THR A 446 56.88 -3.13 -31.78
CA THR A 446 57.12 -4.58 -31.70
C THR A 446 57.33 -5.07 -30.27
N ARG A 447 57.27 -4.20 -29.26
CA ARG A 447 57.55 -4.49 -27.85
C ARG A 447 58.90 -5.18 -27.59
N THR A 448 59.89 -4.90 -28.43
CA THR A 448 61.15 -5.67 -28.45
C THR A 448 62.33 -4.86 -27.94
N PHE A 449 63.03 -5.42 -26.96
CA PHE A 449 64.36 -5.03 -26.50
C PHE A 449 65.45 -5.80 -27.26
N SER A 450 66.56 -5.13 -27.60
CA SER A 450 67.71 -5.78 -28.25
C SER A 450 69.04 -5.09 -27.91
N GLY A 451 70.15 -5.84 -27.84
CA GLY A 451 71.46 -5.29 -27.49
C GLY A 451 72.58 -6.29 -27.24
N ASN A 452 73.83 -5.82 -27.13
CA ASN A 452 75.01 -6.66 -26.81
C ASN A 452 75.81 -6.06 -25.63
N PRO A 453 75.75 -6.64 -24.42
CA PRO A 453 76.47 -6.14 -23.27
C PRO A 453 77.94 -6.56 -23.25
N THR A 454 78.79 -5.74 -22.65
CA THR A 454 80.24 -5.93 -22.46
C THR A 454 80.59 -6.14 -20.98
N ASN A 455 81.86 -6.42 -20.66
CA ASN A 455 82.29 -6.57 -19.26
C ASN A 455 82.05 -5.29 -18.43
N ALA A 456 82.00 -4.11 -19.08
CA ALA A 456 81.70 -2.85 -18.39
C ALA A 456 80.21 -2.71 -18.03
N ASP A 457 79.37 -3.58 -18.58
CA ASP A 457 77.92 -3.61 -18.36
C ASP A 457 77.51 -4.74 -17.39
N ALA A 458 78.46 -5.46 -16.77
CA ALA A 458 78.17 -6.47 -15.75
C ALA A 458 77.47 -5.82 -14.54
N GLY A 459 76.40 -6.45 -14.05
CA GLY A 459 75.51 -5.91 -13.02
C GLY A 459 74.04 -5.94 -13.41
N THR A 460 73.20 -5.22 -12.68
CA THR A 460 71.73 -5.23 -12.85
C THR A 460 71.23 -3.89 -13.38
N PHE A 461 70.37 -3.93 -14.40
CA PHE A 461 69.63 -2.78 -14.91
C PHE A 461 68.13 -2.95 -14.67
N ASN A 462 67.53 -2.09 -13.86
CA ASN A 462 66.08 -2.05 -13.69
C ASN A 462 65.46 -1.21 -14.80
N VAL A 463 64.66 -1.84 -15.66
CA VAL A 463 64.05 -1.24 -16.84
C VAL A 463 62.57 -1.02 -16.59
N TYR A 464 62.13 0.23 -16.74
CA TYR A 464 60.72 0.61 -16.75
C TYR A 464 60.14 0.47 -18.14
N VAL A 465 58.97 -0.15 -18.22
CA VAL A 465 58.10 -0.15 -19.40
C VAL A 465 56.79 0.55 -19.02
N THR A 466 56.48 1.66 -19.68
CA THR A 466 55.26 2.42 -19.42
C THR A 466 54.27 2.23 -20.55
N ALA A 467 53.04 1.83 -20.21
CA ALA A 467 51.89 1.80 -21.10
C ALA A 467 51.00 3.03 -20.82
N THR A 468 50.49 3.66 -21.87
CA THR A 468 49.62 4.84 -21.79
C THR A 468 48.40 4.65 -22.69
N ASP A 469 47.21 4.92 -22.14
CA ASP A 469 45.92 4.87 -22.82
C ASP A 469 45.69 6.10 -23.74
N GLU A 470 44.50 6.20 -24.35
CA GLU A 470 44.20 7.33 -25.24
C GLU A 470 43.91 8.65 -24.50
N ALA A 471 43.45 8.58 -23.24
CA ALA A 471 43.20 9.76 -22.40
C ALA A 471 44.46 10.29 -21.69
N GLY A 472 45.56 9.56 -21.73
CA GLY A 472 46.86 9.89 -21.16
C GLY A 472 47.13 9.33 -19.76
N ALA A 473 46.27 8.48 -19.19
CA ALA A 473 46.61 7.75 -17.98
C ALA A 473 47.57 6.60 -18.31
N SER A 474 48.39 6.20 -17.33
CA SER A 474 49.50 5.29 -17.59
C SER A 474 49.88 4.44 -16.40
N VAL A 475 50.44 3.26 -16.69
CA VAL A 475 51.03 2.34 -15.71
C VAL A 475 52.42 1.93 -16.14
N THR A 476 53.26 1.62 -15.16
CA THR A 476 54.63 1.18 -15.39
C THR A 476 54.84 -0.19 -14.76
N ASP A 477 55.50 -1.07 -15.51
CA ASP A 477 56.08 -2.31 -15.00
C ASP A 477 57.61 -2.24 -14.99
N THR A 478 58.25 -2.98 -14.10
CA THR A 478 59.71 -3.00 -13.92
C THR A 478 60.25 -4.42 -13.99
N PHE A 479 61.31 -4.62 -14.78
CA PHE A 479 62.07 -5.87 -14.76
C PHE A 479 63.56 -5.61 -14.62
N ALA A 480 64.25 -6.50 -13.91
CA ALA A 480 65.70 -6.51 -13.80
C ALA A 480 66.32 -7.25 -15.00
N LEU A 481 67.31 -6.60 -15.63
CA LEU A 481 68.19 -7.21 -16.61
C LEU A 481 69.56 -7.43 -15.97
N ASN A 482 69.83 -8.65 -15.51
CA ASN A 482 71.08 -9.03 -14.86
C ASN A 482 72.10 -9.52 -15.88
N ILE A 483 73.34 -9.06 -15.71
CA ILE A 483 74.48 -9.38 -16.57
C ILE A 483 75.57 -10.05 -15.73
N SER A 484 75.70 -11.38 -15.86
CA SER A 484 76.48 -12.25 -14.95
C SER A 484 77.99 -12.34 -15.24
N ASP A 485 78.81 -12.48 -14.18
CA ASP A 485 80.26 -12.78 -14.19
C ASP A 485 80.59 -14.05 -13.35
N PRO A 486 81.08 -15.15 -13.93
CA PRO A 486 81.15 -16.48 -13.30
C PRO A 486 82.31 -16.72 -12.30
N THR A 487 82.71 -15.73 -11.49
CA THR A 487 83.88 -15.85 -10.56
C THR A 487 83.62 -15.51 -9.08
N ILE A 488 82.35 -15.30 -8.67
CA ILE A 488 81.94 -14.85 -7.33
C ILE A 488 80.74 -15.69 -6.86
N ASN A 489 80.73 -16.16 -5.61
CA ASN A 489 79.54 -16.84 -5.02
C ASN A 489 78.46 -15.83 -4.68
N ASN A 490 77.22 -16.15 -5.01
CA ASN A 490 76.06 -15.31 -4.90
C ASN A 490 75.00 -16.08 -4.09
N PRO A 491 74.39 -15.46 -3.06
CA PRO A 491 73.29 -16.11 -2.35
C PRO A 491 72.11 -16.36 -3.30
N PRO A 492 71.25 -17.36 -3.00
CA PRO A 492 70.05 -17.58 -3.78
C PRO A 492 69.16 -16.34 -3.74
N SER A 493 68.42 -16.13 -4.82
CA SER A 493 67.54 -14.98 -5.02
C SER A 493 66.12 -15.46 -5.31
N VAL A 494 65.13 -14.62 -5.01
CA VAL A 494 63.78 -14.83 -5.53
C VAL A 494 63.79 -14.48 -7.01
N ALA A 495 63.70 -15.49 -7.87
CA ALA A 495 63.65 -15.29 -9.32
C ALA A 495 62.22 -15.09 -9.82
N ASN A 496 61.25 -15.73 -9.15
CA ASN A 496 59.84 -15.52 -9.39
C ASN A 496 59.13 -15.57 -8.04
N ALA A 497 58.50 -14.46 -7.65
CA ALA A 497 57.66 -14.46 -6.46
C ALA A 497 56.56 -15.52 -6.59
N ILE A 498 56.26 -16.18 -5.48
CA ILE A 498 55.12 -17.05 -5.31
C ILE A 498 53.88 -16.16 -5.41
N ALA A 499 53.07 -16.42 -6.43
CA ALA A 499 51.82 -15.72 -6.58
C ALA A 499 50.91 -16.02 -5.38
N ASP A 500 50.14 -15.02 -4.96
CA ASP A 500 49.08 -15.20 -3.98
C ASP A 500 48.16 -16.36 -4.40
N GLN A 501 47.81 -17.18 -3.43
CA GLN A 501 46.97 -18.34 -3.61
C GLN A 501 45.62 -18.09 -2.97
N SER A 502 44.59 -18.73 -3.51
CA SER A 502 43.29 -18.78 -2.87
C SER A 502 42.71 -20.19 -2.90
N THR A 503 41.86 -20.47 -1.93
CA THR A 503 41.08 -21.70 -1.89
C THR A 503 39.75 -21.42 -1.19
N THR A 504 38.80 -22.31 -1.36
CA THR A 504 37.54 -22.25 -0.63
C THR A 504 37.54 -23.32 0.45
N GLU A 505 36.65 -23.20 1.43
CA GLU A 505 36.37 -24.33 2.31
C GLU A 505 35.91 -25.57 1.55
N ASP A 506 36.07 -26.72 2.21
CA ASP A 506 35.79 -28.07 1.74
C ASP A 506 36.53 -28.50 0.46
N GLN A 507 37.34 -27.62 -0.13
CA GLN A 507 38.21 -27.94 -1.25
C GLN A 507 39.59 -28.40 -0.77
N LEU A 508 40.08 -29.47 -1.38
CA LEU A 508 41.46 -29.91 -1.18
C LEU A 508 42.41 -28.89 -1.81
N PHE A 509 43.10 -28.13 -0.98
CA PHE A 509 44.20 -27.26 -1.37
C PHE A 509 45.47 -28.09 -1.58
N SER A 510 46.13 -27.91 -2.72
CA SER A 510 47.42 -28.51 -3.04
C SER A 510 48.22 -27.57 -3.93
N PHE A 511 49.30 -27.01 -3.41
CA PHE A 511 50.15 -26.06 -4.10
C PHE A 511 51.61 -26.50 -3.99
N GLN A 512 52.22 -26.78 -5.13
CA GLN A 512 53.66 -27.02 -5.21
C GLN A 512 54.37 -25.69 -5.50
N VAL A 513 55.36 -25.33 -4.67
CA VAL A 513 56.21 -24.16 -4.91
C VAL A 513 56.91 -24.37 -6.27
N PRO A 514 56.75 -23.46 -7.24
CA PRO A 514 57.37 -23.59 -8.55
C PRO A 514 58.88 -23.78 -8.47
N GLU A 515 59.43 -24.69 -9.28
CA GLU A 515 60.88 -24.97 -9.28
C GLU A 515 61.72 -23.74 -9.64
N ASN A 516 61.14 -22.75 -10.33
CA ASN A 516 61.77 -21.50 -10.72
C ASN A 516 61.52 -20.34 -9.73
N THR A 517 60.94 -20.58 -8.55
CA THR A 517 60.69 -19.52 -7.56
C THR A 517 62.00 -18.93 -7.04
N PHE A 518 62.95 -19.79 -6.71
CA PHE A 518 64.26 -19.39 -6.21
C PHE A 518 65.31 -19.82 -7.22
N ASP A 519 66.16 -18.87 -7.63
CA ASP A 519 67.27 -19.15 -8.54
C ASP A 519 68.57 -18.79 -7.85
N ASP A 520 69.57 -19.59 -8.16
CA ASP A 520 70.93 -19.40 -7.70
C ASP A 520 71.82 -19.25 -8.94
N ILE A 521 72.44 -18.08 -9.09
CA ILE A 521 73.23 -17.75 -10.27
C ILE A 521 74.51 -18.61 -10.39
N ASP A 522 74.92 -19.28 -9.30
CA ASP A 522 75.98 -20.29 -9.28
C ASP A 522 75.46 -21.72 -9.50
N ALA A 523 74.15 -21.90 -9.54
CA ALA A 523 73.43 -23.17 -9.68
C ALA A 523 73.61 -24.14 -8.51
N ASP A 524 73.67 -23.63 -7.27
CA ASP A 524 73.73 -24.43 -6.05
C ASP A 524 72.39 -25.12 -5.69
N PRO A 525 72.41 -26.32 -5.07
CA PRO A 525 71.19 -27.04 -4.68
C PRO A 525 70.54 -26.44 -3.42
N LEU A 526 69.25 -26.12 -3.49
CA LEU A 526 68.50 -25.44 -2.43
C LEU A 526 67.65 -26.39 -1.56
N THR A 527 67.46 -26.01 -0.30
CA THR A 527 66.54 -26.67 0.66
C THR A 527 65.42 -25.73 1.10
N TYR A 528 64.22 -26.28 1.38
CA TYR A 528 62.99 -25.49 1.60
C TYR A 528 62.33 -25.70 2.97
N SER A 529 61.73 -24.63 3.52
CA SER A 529 60.84 -24.66 4.69
C SER A 529 59.69 -23.65 4.56
N ALA A 530 58.57 -23.88 5.24
CA ALA A 530 57.43 -22.95 5.27
C ALA A 530 56.91 -22.68 6.70
N THR A 531 56.60 -21.41 6.98
CA THR A 531 55.98 -20.94 8.24
C THR A 531 54.99 -19.81 7.94
N LEU A 532 54.29 -19.29 8.94
CA LEU A 532 53.68 -17.97 8.84
C LEU A 532 54.77 -16.88 8.90
N THR A 533 54.48 -15.69 8.37
CA THR A 533 55.45 -14.57 8.32
C THR A 533 55.88 -14.05 9.69
N ASP A 534 55.06 -14.27 10.72
CA ASP A 534 55.35 -13.98 12.12
C ASP A 534 56.23 -15.05 12.82
N GLY A 535 56.58 -16.11 12.09
CA GLY A 535 57.40 -17.23 12.58
C GLY A 535 56.61 -18.31 13.32
N THR A 536 55.27 -18.21 13.39
CA THR A 536 54.44 -19.27 13.96
C THR A 536 54.24 -20.44 12.99
N PRO A 537 53.91 -21.65 13.50
CA PRO A 537 53.60 -22.79 12.65
C PRO A 537 52.38 -22.55 11.76
N LEU A 538 52.30 -23.29 10.65
CA LEU A 538 51.11 -23.28 9.78
C LEU A 538 49.84 -23.70 10.54
N PRO A 539 48.65 -23.23 10.11
CA PRO A 539 47.37 -23.68 10.66
C PRO A 539 47.23 -25.20 10.64
N SER A 540 46.47 -25.78 11.57
CA SER A 540 46.37 -27.25 11.71
C SER A 540 45.81 -27.97 10.48
N TRP A 541 45.07 -27.27 9.62
CA TRP A 541 44.54 -27.82 8.37
C TRP A 541 45.58 -27.84 7.24
N LEU A 542 46.69 -27.08 7.33
CA LEU A 542 47.68 -26.87 6.27
C LEU A 542 49.06 -27.46 6.62
N THR A 543 49.62 -28.29 5.74
CA THR A 543 50.91 -28.98 5.94
C THR A 543 51.88 -28.70 4.78
N PHE A 544 53.19 -28.56 5.07
CA PHE A 544 54.27 -28.42 4.08
C PHE A 544 55.16 -29.68 4.02
N ASP A 545 55.31 -30.27 2.83
CA ASP A 545 56.28 -31.34 2.57
C ASP A 545 57.56 -30.75 1.91
N PRO A 546 58.70 -30.71 2.62
CA PRO A 546 59.95 -30.18 2.07
C PRO A 546 60.62 -31.06 1.02
N ALA A 547 60.23 -32.34 0.88
CA ALA A 547 60.80 -33.24 -0.13
C ALA A 547 60.19 -33.00 -1.53
N THR A 548 58.94 -32.52 -1.57
CA THR A 548 58.23 -32.19 -2.81
C THR A 548 57.94 -30.70 -2.95
N SER A 549 58.32 -29.89 -1.95
CA SER A 549 58.01 -28.46 -1.83
C SER A 549 56.51 -28.16 -1.98
N THR A 550 55.66 -28.97 -1.35
CA THR A 550 54.20 -28.92 -1.53
C THR A 550 53.48 -28.52 -0.24
N LEU A 551 52.61 -27.51 -0.32
CA LEU A 551 51.60 -27.17 0.67
C LEU A 551 50.30 -27.93 0.36
N SER A 552 49.70 -28.59 1.35
CA SER A 552 48.42 -29.28 1.16
C SER A 552 47.55 -29.31 2.42
N GLY A 553 46.23 -29.35 2.24
CA GLY A 553 45.24 -29.30 3.32
C GLY A 553 43.81 -29.15 2.82
N THR A 554 42.81 -29.32 3.69
CA THR A 554 41.40 -29.02 3.39
C THR A 554 40.84 -28.16 4.53
N PRO A 555 40.54 -26.87 4.31
CA PRO A 555 39.92 -26.02 5.31
C PRO A 555 38.41 -26.31 5.44
N THR A 556 37.85 -26.07 6.61
CA THR A 556 36.41 -26.18 6.96
C THR A 556 35.83 -24.80 7.32
N ASN A 557 34.51 -24.62 7.45
CA ASN A 557 33.93 -23.34 7.94
C ASN A 557 34.50 -22.91 9.30
N SER A 558 34.91 -23.86 10.14
CA SER A 558 35.54 -23.53 11.43
C SER A 558 36.93 -22.91 11.30
N ASP A 559 37.61 -23.15 10.17
CA ASP A 559 38.90 -22.53 9.83
C ASP A 559 38.72 -21.12 9.20
N ILE A 560 37.48 -20.76 8.81
CA ILE A 560 37.12 -19.48 8.20
C ILE A 560 35.98 -18.82 9.02
N PRO A 561 36.26 -18.27 10.21
CA PRO A 561 35.23 -17.72 11.11
C PRO A 561 34.55 -16.43 10.61
N THR A 562 34.89 -15.98 9.40
CA THR A 562 34.39 -14.81 8.70
C THR A 562 34.21 -15.18 7.23
N PHE A 563 33.58 -14.33 6.41
CA PHE A 563 33.42 -14.62 4.97
C PHE A 563 34.74 -14.93 4.24
N SER A 564 35.85 -14.34 4.69
CA SER A 564 37.20 -14.66 4.21
C SER A 564 38.25 -14.45 5.31
N ILE A 565 39.34 -15.23 5.25
CA ILE A 565 40.55 -15.05 6.07
C ILE A 565 41.79 -15.19 5.19
N THR A 566 42.83 -14.39 5.46
CA THR A 566 44.09 -14.46 4.72
C THR A 566 45.24 -14.82 5.65
N TYR A 567 45.99 -15.88 5.30
CA TYR A 567 47.26 -16.22 5.93
C TYR A 567 48.43 -15.68 5.12
N SER A 568 49.40 -15.04 5.77
CA SER A 568 50.67 -14.68 5.13
C SER A 568 51.67 -15.81 5.35
N ILE A 569 51.97 -16.56 4.29
CA ILE A 569 52.85 -17.72 4.29
C ILE A 569 54.25 -17.31 3.83
N ARG A 570 55.28 -17.71 4.57
CA ARG A 570 56.69 -17.53 4.22
C ARG A 570 57.27 -18.85 3.75
N VAL A 571 57.88 -18.88 2.56
CA VAL A 571 58.71 -19.98 2.06
C VAL A 571 60.17 -19.54 2.04
N THR A 572 61.05 -20.32 2.65
CA THR A 572 62.49 -20.02 2.73
C THR A 572 63.29 -21.05 1.95
N ALA A 573 64.17 -20.58 1.06
CA ALA A 573 65.16 -21.37 0.34
C ALA A 573 66.56 -21.13 0.91
N THR A 574 67.37 -22.17 1.09
CA THR A 574 68.72 -22.10 1.69
C THR A 574 69.74 -22.89 0.88
N ASP A 575 70.87 -22.27 0.56
CA ASP A 575 72.02 -22.87 -0.16
C ASP A 575 72.91 -23.73 0.78
N PRO A 576 73.88 -24.50 0.26
CA PRO A 576 74.79 -25.33 1.09
C PRO A 576 75.71 -24.52 2.02
N GLU A 577 75.97 -23.25 1.70
CA GLU A 577 76.77 -22.28 2.43
C GLU A 577 75.97 -21.57 3.54
N ASN A 578 74.67 -21.90 3.66
CA ASN A 578 73.68 -21.38 4.61
C ASN A 578 73.25 -19.93 4.37
N ALA A 579 73.47 -19.38 3.18
CA ALA A 579 72.75 -18.19 2.77
C ALA A 579 71.32 -18.58 2.39
N SER A 580 70.37 -17.76 2.81
CA SER A 580 68.95 -18.03 2.60
C SER A 580 68.22 -16.81 2.09
N VAL A 581 67.20 -17.06 1.27
CA VAL A 581 66.25 -16.06 0.82
C VAL A 581 64.84 -16.57 1.14
N SER A 582 63.89 -15.66 1.31
CA SER A 582 62.49 -16.03 1.52
C SER A 582 61.60 -15.22 0.62
N ASP A 583 60.46 -15.83 0.29
CA ASP A 583 59.37 -15.15 -0.36
C ASP A 583 58.09 -15.36 0.45
N ASP A 584 57.28 -14.31 0.52
CA ASP A 584 56.05 -14.28 1.29
C ASP A 584 54.86 -14.14 0.34
N PHE A 585 53.83 -14.97 0.49
CA PHE A 585 52.62 -14.88 -0.31
C PHE A 585 51.37 -14.97 0.57
N ALA A 586 50.28 -14.37 0.09
CA ALA A 586 48.98 -14.47 0.74
C ALA A 586 48.27 -15.76 0.31
N LEU A 587 47.75 -16.52 1.28
CA LEU A 587 46.79 -17.58 1.06
C LEU A 587 45.43 -17.14 1.60
N THR A 588 44.54 -16.74 0.69
CA THR A 588 43.19 -16.28 1.03
C THR A 588 42.19 -17.41 0.95
N LEU A 589 41.48 -17.64 2.04
CA LEU A 589 40.40 -18.60 2.14
C LEU A 589 39.08 -17.84 2.06
N THR A 590 38.12 -18.38 1.31
CA THR A 590 36.76 -17.82 1.22
C THR A 590 35.74 -18.90 1.58
N ASN A 591 34.81 -18.55 2.45
CA ASN A 591 33.63 -19.37 2.75
C ASN A 591 32.75 -19.46 1.48
N VAL A 592 32.12 -20.60 1.24
CA VAL A 592 31.19 -20.85 0.15
C VAL A 592 29.84 -21.17 0.76
N ASN A 593 28.77 -20.62 0.20
CA ASN A 593 27.45 -20.77 0.80
C ASN A 593 27.02 -22.25 0.92
N ASP A 594 26.71 -22.66 2.13
CA ASP A 594 26.05 -23.90 2.47
C ASP A 594 24.54 -23.69 2.58
N ALA A 595 23.75 -24.69 2.23
CA ALA A 595 22.29 -24.56 2.34
C ALA A 595 21.86 -24.65 3.82
N PRO A 596 20.82 -23.89 4.23
CA PRO A 596 20.31 -23.97 5.58
C PRO A 596 19.77 -25.37 5.91
N SER A 597 19.80 -25.71 7.19
CA SER A 597 19.39 -27.03 7.69
C SER A 597 18.29 -26.92 8.75
N LEU A 598 17.40 -27.91 8.78
CA LEU A 598 16.36 -28.03 9.81
C LEU A 598 16.98 -28.62 11.09
N ALA A 599 17.06 -27.83 12.16
CA ALA A 599 17.60 -28.27 13.44
C ALA A 599 16.50 -28.72 14.42
N ILE A 600 15.37 -28.02 14.46
CA ILE A 600 14.23 -28.35 15.34
C ILE A 600 12.95 -28.40 14.48
N PRO A 601 12.28 -29.57 14.35
CA PRO A 601 11.01 -29.64 13.66
C PRO A 601 9.90 -28.83 14.36
N ILE A 602 9.07 -28.16 13.57
CA ILE A 602 7.92 -27.38 14.05
C ILE A 602 6.82 -28.34 14.50
N SER A 603 6.35 -28.18 15.73
CA SER A 603 5.28 -29.03 16.27
C SER A 603 3.89 -28.55 15.81
N ASP A 604 2.98 -29.49 15.56
CA ASP A 604 1.58 -29.20 15.27
C ASP A 604 0.94 -28.31 16.34
N GLN A 605 0.11 -27.36 15.90
CA GLN A 605 -0.56 -26.38 16.72
C GLN A 605 -2.08 -26.55 16.66
N GLY A 606 -2.76 -25.98 17.65
CA GLY A 606 -4.22 -25.96 17.71
C GLY A 606 -4.73 -24.60 18.16
N THR A 607 -5.88 -24.20 17.63
CA THR A 607 -6.59 -22.99 18.05
C THR A 607 -8.09 -23.22 18.03
N VAL A 608 -8.84 -22.29 18.60
CA VAL A 608 -10.29 -22.31 18.68
C VAL A 608 -10.86 -21.12 17.91
N ILE A 609 -11.98 -21.33 17.23
CA ILE A 609 -12.75 -20.29 16.53
C ILE A 609 -13.03 -19.10 17.47
N ASP A 610 -12.96 -17.90 16.92
CA ASP A 610 -13.19 -16.61 17.57
C ASP A 610 -12.22 -16.28 18.73
N ARG A 611 -11.18 -17.10 18.94
CA ARG A 611 -10.08 -16.82 19.88
C ARG A 611 -8.83 -16.34 19.14
N SER A 612 -8.16 -15.33 19.69
CA SER A 612 -6.88 -14.87 19.16
C SER A 612 -5.82 -15.97 19.28
N PHE A 613 -5.20 -16.31 18.16
CA PHE A 613 -4.08 -17.22 18.03
C PHE A 613 -2.78 -16.43 17.94
N SER A 614 -1.74 -16.90 18.63
CA SER A 614 -0.37 -16.41 18.48
C SER A 614 0.61 -17.56 18.72
N TYR A 615 1.57 -17.74 17.80
CA TYR A 615 2.58 -18.79 17.87
C TYR A 615 3.88 -18.30 17.24
N GLU A 616 4.93 -18.20 18.05
CA GLU A 616 6.30 -17.88 17.63
C GLU A 616 7.05 -19.18 17.33
N LEU A 617 7.79 -19.23 16.22
CA LEU A 617 8.63 -20.38 15.89
C LEU A 617 9.71 -20.57 16.96
N PRO A 618 10.07 -21.83 17.30
CA PRO A 618 11.18 -22.07 18.22
C PRO A 618 12.49 -21.48 17.70
N ASP A 619 13.27 -20.83 18.58
CA ASP A 619 14.62 -20.39 18.25
C ASP A 619 15.46 -21.54 17.67
N ASN A 620 16.20 -21.26 16.60
CA ASN A 620 17.00 -22.26 15.88
C ASN A 620 16.16 -23.41 15.29
N THR A 621 14.92 -23.14 14.87
CA THR A 621 14.16 -24.08 14.02
C THR A 621 15.00 -24.43 12.78
N PHE A 622 15.51 -23.42 12.09
CA PHE A 622 16.47 -23.56 11.01
C PHE A 622 17.81 -22.93 11.40
N THR A 623 18.90 -23.53 10.95
CA THR A 623 20.25 -23.08 11.22
C THR A 623 21.09 -23.13 9.96
N ASP A 624 21.97 -22.15 9.81
CA ASP A 624 23.00 -22.12 8.78
C ASP A 624 24.39 -22.27 9.41
N ILE A 625 25.28 -22.98 8.71
CA ILE A 625 26.67 -23.17 9.15
C ILE A 625 27.54 -21.97 8.74
N ASP A 626 27.08 -21.17 7.78
CA ASP A 626 27.80 -20.03 7.27
C ASP A 626 27.90 -18.87 8.29
N PRO A 627 29.11 -18.31 8.49
CA PRO A 627 29.34 -17.32 9.53
C PRO A 627 28.64 -15.99 9.22
N GLY A 628 27.71 -15.61 10.10
CA GLY A 628 27.02 -14.32 10.05
C GLY A 628 25.79 -14.31 9.15
N GLU A 629 25.31 -15.47 8.71
CA GLU A 629 24.12 -15.55 7.88
C GLU A 629 22.83 -15.18 8.60
N ILE A 630 21.91 -14.59 7.84
CA ILE A 630 20.56 -14.22 8.28
C ILE A 630 19.56 -14.93 7.38
N LEU A 631 18.78 -15.85 7.96
CA LEU A 631 17.74 -16.58 7.25
C LEU A 631 16.50 -15.70 7.04
N ASN A 632 16.01 -15.68 5.81
CA ASN A 632 14.74 -15.05 5.45
C ASN A 632 13.62 -16.08 5.51
N TYR A 633 12.55 -15.74 6.22
CA TYR A 633 11.42 -16.63 6.44
C TYR A 633 10.22 -16.27 5.56
N SER A 634 9.52 -17.30 5.10
CA SER A 634 8.20 -17.17 4.49
C SER A 634 7.31 -18.33 4.90
N ALA A 635 6.00 -18.11 4.83
CA ALA A 635 5.00 -19.13 5.14
C ALA A 635 3.91 -19.14 4.07
N SER A 636 3.50 -20.33 3.67
CA SER A 636 2.38 -20.57 2.76
C SER A 636 1.64 -21.84 3.18
N LEU A 637 0.52 -22.13 2.53
CA LEU A 637 -0.04 -23.47 2.60
C LEU A 637 0.84 -24.44 1.79
N VAL A 638 0.79 -25.74 2.12
CA VAL A 638 1.59 -26.80 1.45
C VAL A 638 1.32 -26.89 -0.05
N ASP A 639 0.13 -26.50 -0.52
CA ASP A 639 -0.21 -26.45 -1.95
C ASP A 639 0.33 -25.20 -2.68
N GLY A 640 1.05 -24.32 -1.97
CA GLY A 640 1.62 -23.07 -2.48
C GLY A 640 0.64 -21.90 -2.49
N SER A 641 -0.60 -22.08 -2.05
CA SER A 641 -1.55 -20.98 -1.89
C SER A 641 -1.18 -20.09 -0.68
N PRO A 642 -1.56 -18.79 -0.70
CA PRO A 642 -1.29 -17.89 0.42
C PRO A 642 -2.03 -18.35 1.68
N LEU A 643 -1.52 -17.94 2.85
CA LEU A 643 -2.24 -18.13 4.10
C LEU A 643 -3.64 -17.47 4.02
N PRO A 644 -4.67 -18.06 4.66
CA PRO A 644 -5.98 -17.46 4.71
C PRO A 644 -5.92 -16.09 5.40
N SER A 645 -6.80 -15.16 5.02
CA SER A 645 -6.72 -13.75 5.44
C SER A 645 -6.77 -13.52 6.96
N TRP A 646 -7.26 -14.49 7.73
CA TRP A 646 -7.27 -14.42 9.19
C TRP A 646 -5.92 -14.73 9.83
N LEU A 647 -5.02 -15.45 9.14
CA LEU A 647 -3.73 -15.92 9.66
C LEU A 647 -2.58 -15.18 8.97
N THR A 648 -1.84 -14.39 9.77
CA THR A 648 -0.68 -13.62 9.32
C THR A 648 0.61 -14.22 9.87
N PHE A 649 1.66 -14.23 9.07
CA PHE A 649 3.02 -14.58 9.49
C PHE A 649 3.92 -13.35 9.38
N GLU A 650 4.51 -12.91 10.49
CA GLU A 650 5.50 -11.84 10.53
C GLU A 650 6.91 -12.44 10.46
N PRO A 651 7.63 -12.28 9.33
CA PRO A 651 8.89 -12.98 9.10
C PRO A 651 10.05 -12.49 9.97
N ILE A 652 10.01 -11.28 10.54
CA ILE A 652 11.09 -10.77 11.40
C ILE A 652 10.99 -11.33 12.82
N SER A 653 9.77 -11.40 13.37
CA SER A 653 9.52 -11.98 14.69
C SER A 653 9.14 -13.46 14.62
N GLU A 654 9.20 -14.07 13.44
CA GLU A 654 8.89 -15.48 13.19
C GLU A 654 7.55 -15.92 13.83
N THR A 655 6.55 -15.04 13.81
CA THR A 655 5.32 -15.20 14.60
C THR A 655 4.08 -15.30 13.71
N PHE A 656 3.30 -16.34 13.92
CA PHE A 656 1.94 -16.47 13.43
C PHE A 656 0.96 -15.76 14.37
N SER A 657 0.01 -15.01 13.81
CA SER A 657 -1.07 -14.40 14.58
C SER A 657 -2.37 -14.30 13.78
N GLY A 658 -3.52 -14.31 14.46
CA GLY A 658 -4.81 -14.28 13.77
C GLY A 658 -6.00 -14.60 14.66
N THR A 659 -7.21 -14.44 14.12
CA THR A 659 -8.44 -14.91 14.78
C THR A 659 -9.29 -15.68 13.77
N PRO A 660 -9.36 -17.02 13.85
CA PRO A 660 -10.12 -17.83 12.90
C PRO A 660 -11.62 -17.69 13.11
N SER A 661 -12.38 -17.75 12.02
CA SER A 661 -13.85 -17.75 12.04
C SER A 661 -14.41 -19.16 11.86
N VAL A 662 -15.74 -19.31 11.97
CA VAL A 662 -16.44 -20.57 11.70
C VAL A 662 -16.14 -21.13 10.29
N ALA A 663 -15.88 -20.27 9.31
CA ALA A 663 -15.54 -20.68 7.94
C ALA A 663 -14.17 -21.38 7.86
N ASP A 664 -13.30 -21.15 8.84
CA ASP A 664 -11.92 -21.62 8.88
C ASP A 664 -11.77 -22.97 9.63
N TYR A 665 -12.88 -23.56 10.07
CA TYR A 665 -12.89 -24.87 10.75
C TYR A 665 -12.20 -25.94 9.92
N GLY A 666 -11.23 -26.63 10.52
CA GLY A 666 -10.47 -27.70 9.86
C GLY A 666 -8.99 -27.66 10.23
N ALA A 667 -8.16 -28.32 9.42
CA ALA A 667 -6.72 -28.30 9.57
C ALA A 667 -6.08 -27.54 8.41
N LEU A 668 -5.12 -26.68 8.71
CA LEU A 668 -4.24 -26.06 7.73
C LEU A 668 -2.88 -26.77 7.79
N GLU A 669 -2.36 -27.22 6.66
CA GLU A 669 -0.97 -27.65 6.55
C GLU A 669 -0.14 -26.44 6.10
N ILE A 670 0.68 -25.93 7.01
CA ILE A 670 1.47 -24.72 6.81
C ILE A 670 2.90 -25.12 6.53
N ASN A 671 3.43 -24.66 5.39
CA ASN A 671 4.81 -24.81 5.00
C ASN A 671 5.59 -23.55 5.37
N VAL A 672 6.60 -23.69 6.21
CA VAL A 672 7.52 -22.61 6.59
C VAL A 672 8.83 -22.84 5.84
N VAL A 673 9.30 -21.82 5.12
CA VAL A 673 10.52 -21.88 4.32
C VAL A 673 11.52 -20.88 4.89
N ALA A 674 12.72 -21.36 5.22
CA ALA A 674 13.87 -20.54 5.55
C ALA A 674 14.84 -20.54 4.35
N THR A 675 15.26 -19.35 3.93
CA THR A 675 16.12 -19.13 2.77
C THR A 675 17.34 -18.31 3.17
N ASP A 676 18.53 -18.77 2.81
CA ASP A 676 19.78 -18.03 3.03
C ASP A 676 19.90 -16.80 2.10
N SER A 677 20.99 -16.04 2.26
CA SER A 677 21.25 -14.85 1.44
C SER A 677 21.55 -15.16 -0.04
N SER A 678 21.98 -16.39 -0.33
CA SER A 678 22.29 -16.88 -1.69
C SER A 678 21.08 -17.49 -2.41
N GLY A 679 19.96 -17.67 -1.70
CA GLY A 679 18.71 -18.20 -2.21
C GLY A 679 18.54 -19.72 -2.06
N ALA A 680 19.44 -20.43 -1.39
CA ALA A 680 19.18 -21.83 -1.05
C ALA A 680 18.20 -21.89 0.13
N SER A 681 17.32 -22.90 0.12
CA SER A 681 16.22 -22.97 1.07
C SER A 681 15.97 -24.36 1.61
N ILE A 682 15.45 -24.38 2.82
CA ILE A 682 14.93 -25.55 3.52
C ILE A 682 13.53 -25.21 4.05
N SER A 683 12.72 -26.21 4.29
CA SER A 683 11.36 -26.02 4.75
C SER A 683 10.92 -27.10 5.73
N ASP A 684 9.98 -26.75 6.59
CA ASP A 684 9.28 -27.70 7.44
C ASP A 684 7.77 -27.42 7.44
N VAL A 685 6.98 -28.45 7.73
CA VAL A 685 5.52 -28.40 7.68
C VAL A 685 4.92 -28.75 9.04
N PHE A 686 3.99 -27.94 9.50
CA PHE A 686 3.18 -28.25 10.69
C PHE A 686 1.68 -28.09 10.40
N ALA A 687 0.86 -28.86 11.11
CA ALA A 687 -0.59 -28.72 11.06
C ALA A 687 -1.06 -27.69 12.09
N LEU A 688 -1.92 -26.75 11.67
CA LEU A 688 -2.70 -25.90 12.56
C LEU A 688 -4.16 -26.37 12.55
N ASN A 689 -4.59 -26.98 13.66
CA ASN A 689 -5.95 -27.48 13.82
C ASN A 689 -6.86 -26.39 14.42
N ILE A 690 -7.84 -25.94 13.66
CA ILE A 690 -8.87 -24.98 14.07
C ILE A 690 -10.12 -25.75 14.50
N ASP A 691 -10.44 -25.67 15.79
CA ASP A 691 -11.57 -26.37 16.40
C ASP A 691 -12.61 -25.39 16.98
N ILE A 692 -13.75 -25.91 17.43
CA ILE A 692 -14.76 -25.15 18.15
C ILE A 692 -14.51 -25.13 19.66
N ASP A 693 -15.08 -24.13 20.32
CA ASP A 693 -15.28 -24.19 21.75
C ASP A 693 -16.43 -25.14 22.06
N ALA A 694 -16.07 -26.36 22.42
CA ALA A 694 -17.02 -27.43 22.66
C ALA A 694 -17.99 -27.11 23.82
N ALA A 695 -17.52 -26.38 24.84
CA ALA A 695 -18.35 -26.01 25.98
C ALA A 695 -19.40 -24.98 25.55
N GLN A 696 -19.01 -23.97 24.79
CA GLN A 696 -19.95 -22.98 24.26
C GLN A 696 -20.94 -23.59 23.28
N TYR A 697 -20.49 -24.50 22.43
CA TYR A 697 -21.36 -25.23 21.53
C TYR A 697 -22.39 -26.08 22.27
N GLY A 698 -21.98 -26.80 23.32
CA GLY A 698 -22.89 -27.55 24.17
C GLY A 698 -23.92 -26.65 24.87
N ALA A 699 -23.49 -25.50 25.39
CA ALA A 699 -24.34 -24.56 26.12
C ALA A 699 -25.33 -23.82 25.20
N SER A 700 -24.95 -23.61 23.93
CA SER A 700 -25.77 -22.98 22.89
C SER A 700 -27.05 -23.78 22.58
N TYR A 701 -27.03 -25.09 22.83
CA TYR A 701 -28.08 -26.02 22.40
C TYR A 701 -28.53 -26.92 23.56
N PRO A 702 -29.72 -26.68 24.14
CA PRO A 702 -30.22 -27.48 25.27
C PRO A 702 -30.34 -28.98 24.98
N ASP A 703 -30.59 -29.38 23.73
CA ASP A 703 -30.60 -30.79 23.30
C ASP A 703 -29.21 -31.43 23.37
N LEU A 704 -28.15 -30.68 23.02
CA LEU A 704 -26.76 -31.14 23.12
C LEU A 704 -26.32 -31.21 24.58
N SER A 705 -26.62 -30.17 25.37
CA SER A 705 -26.42 -30.17 26.82
C SER A 705 -27.07 -31.39 27.49
N ALA A 706 -28.31 -31.73 27.12
CA ALA A 706 -29.02 -32.88 27.67
C ALA A 706 -28.48 -34.24 27.19
N ALA A 707 -27.98 -34.32 25.95
CA ALA A 707 -27.51 -35.56 25.35
C ALA A 707 -26.06 -35.90 25.73
N TYR A 708 -25.17 -34.90 25.76
CA TYR A 708 -23.72 -35.07 25.94
C TYR A 708 -23.21 -34.58 27.30
N GLY A 709 -23.96 -33.71 28.00
CA GLY A 709 -23.45 -33.04 29.20
C GLY A 709 -22.14 -32.31 28.92
N TYR A 710 -21.20 -32.32 29.86
CA TYR A 710 -19.89 -31.68 29.70
C TYR A 710 -18.84 -32.59 29.02
N ASP A 711 -19.27 -33.52 28.16
CA ASP A 711 -18.39 -34.31 27.30
C ASP A 711 -17.91 -33.48 26.10
N LEU A 712 -16.84 -32.72 26.30
CA LEU A 712 -16.26 -31.85 25.27
C LEU A 712 -15.80 -32.61 24.02
N SER A 713 -15.35 -33.87 24.17
CA SER A 713 -14.95 -34.68 23.02
C SER A 713 -16.17 -35.06 22.20
N GLY A 714 -17.23 -35.54 22.85
CA GLY A 714 -18.50 -35.86 22.19
C GLY A 714 -19.14 -34.66 21.51
N LEU A 715 -19.05 -33.47 22.11
CA LEU A 715 -19.55 -32.23 21.52
C LEU A 715 -18.75 -31.79 20.28
N ARG A 716 -17.41 -31.91 20.29
CA ARG A 716 -16.56 -31.69 19.10
C ARG A 716 -16.88 -32.68 18.00
N ASP A 717 -16.97 -33.96 18.34
CA ASP A 717 -17.33 -35.03 17.40
C ASP A 717 -18.70 -34.76 16.78
N HIS A 718 -19.69 -34.36 17.59
CA HIS A 718 -21.01 -33.98 17.11
C HIS A 718 -20.95 -32.80 16.13
N TYR A 719 -20.21 -31.73 16.45
CA TYR A 719 -20.09 -30.59 15.55
C TYR A 719 -19.44 -30.98 14.21
N ARG A 720 -18.33 -31.72 14.27
CA ARG A 720 -17.59 -32.23 13.12
C ARG A 720 -18.47 -33.07 12.20
N ASP A 721 -19.22 -34.01 12.77
CA ASP A 721 -19.88 -35.08 12.02
C ASP A 721 -21.32 -34.69 11.61
N LEU A 722 -22.01 -33.85 12.40
CA LEU A 722 -23.43 -33.51 12.21
C LEU A 722 -23.69 -32.00 12.27
N GLY A 723 -23.20 -31.31 13.29
CA GLY A 723 -23.55 -29.91 13.58
C GLY A 723 -23.31 -28.95 12.42
N ARG A 724 -22.22 -29.13 11.66
CA ARG A 724 -21.92 -28.35 10.45
C ARG A 724 -22.93 -28.58 9.33
N ALA A 725 -23.33 -29.83 9.10
CA ALA A 725 -24.32 -30.17 8.08
C ALA A 725 -25.72 -29.68 8.46
N GLU A 726 -26.00 -29.58 9.76
CA GLU A 726 -27.22 -28.99 10.31
C GLU A 726 -27.22 -27.45 10.28
N GLY A 727 -26.09 -26.81 9.99
CA GLY A 727 -25.95 -25.35 10.00
C GLY A 727 -25.99 -24.75 11.41
N ARG A 728 -25.64 -25.52 12.44
CA ARG A 728 -25.56 -25.02 13.82
C ARG A 728 -24.37 -24.06 13.97
N SER A 729 -24.57 -22.93 14.65
CA SER A 729 -23.49 -22.02 15.05
C SER A 729 -22.79 -22.57 16.30
N PRO A 730 -21.46 -22.63 16.35
CA PRO A 730 -20.74 -23.17 17.50
C PRO A 730 -20.79 -22.28 18.74
N ASP A 731 -21.19 -21.01 18.59
CA ASP A 731 -21.25 -20.06 19.69
C ASP A 731 -22.51 -19.17 19.59
N LEU A 732 -23.54 -19.50 20.37
CA LEU A 732 -24.77 -18.72 20.57
C LEU A 732 -25.08 -18.49 22.04
N PHE A 733 -24.27 -19.05 22.94
CA PHE A 733 -24.49 -18.94 24.37
C PHE A 733 -23.90 -17.62 24.86
N ASP A 734 -24.74 -16.73 25.36
CA ASP A 734 -24.28 -15.48 25.96
C ASP A 734 -23.89 -15.73 27.43
N GLU A 735 -22.63 -16.10 27.65
CA GLU A 735 -22.10 -16.42 28.98
C GLU A 735 -22.26 -15.27 29.99
N PHE A 736 -22.03 -14.04 29.55
CA PHE A 736 -22.05 -12.89 30.45
C PHE A 736 -23.48 -12.52 30.81
N ARG A 737 -24.41 -12.59 29.86
CA ARG A 737 -25.82 -12.41 30.20
C ARG A 737 -26.35 -13.52 31.09
N TYR A 738 -25.89 -14.77 30.90
CA TYR A 738 -26.23 -15.87 31.79
C TYR A 738 -25.74 -15.61 33.22
N VAL A 739 -24.48 -15.22 33.40
CA VAL A 739 -23.92 -14.89 34.73
C VAL A 739 -24.61 -13.66 35.33
N ALA A 740 -24.86 -12.60 34.56
CA ALA A 740 -25.57 -11.41 35.03
C ALA A 740 -27.03 -11.71 35.42
N SER A 741 -27.68 -12.64 34.71
CA SER A 741 -29.04 -13.11 35.02
C SER A 741 -29.13 -13.93 36.30
N ASN A 742 -28.01 -14.48 36.76
CA ASN A 742 -27.90 -15.37 37.92
C ASN A 742 -26.84 -14.83 38.88
N THR A 743 -27.21 -13.80 39.65
CA THR A 743 -26.25 -12.98 40.40
C THR A 743 -25.48 -13.73 41.50
N ASP A 744 -25.94 -14.91 41.91
CA ASP A 744 -25.19 -15.82 42.78
C ASP A 744 -23.95 -16.43 42.09
N LEU A 745 -23.91 -16.44 40.76
CA LEU A 745 -22.76 -16.89 39.96
C LEU A 745 -21.68 -15.82 39.85
N ILE A 746 -22.00 -14.53 39.98
CA ILE A 746 -21.04 -13.42 39.82
C ILE A 746 -19.81 -13.58 40.75
N PRO A 747 -19.96 -13.88 42.06
CA PRO A 747 -18.81 -14.06 42.94
C PRO A 747 -18.02 -15.36 42.73
N ILE A 748 -18.56 -16.32 41.97
CA ILE A 748 -18.01 -17.67 41.80
C ILE A 748 -17.33 -17.81 40.44
N ILE A 749 -18.02 -17.38 39.37
CA ILE A 749 -17.62 -17.51 37.96
C ILE A 749 -17.07 -16.19 37.43
N GLY A 750 -17.72 -15.07 37.77
CA GLY A 750 -17.34 -13.75 37.28
C GLY A 750 -17.29 -13.68 35.76
N MET A 751 -16.11 -13.36 35.21
CA MET A 751 -15.88 -13.17 33.77
C MET A 751 -15.35 -14.43 33.05
N ASP A 752 -15.35 -15.59 33.71
CA ASP A 752 -14.91 -16.86 33.12
C ASP A 752 -16.05 -17.49 32.30
N GLY A 753 -16.05 -17.25 30.99
CA GLY A 753 -17.06 -17.76 30.06
C GLY A 753 -17.07 -19.29 29.96
N ASP A 754 -15.90 -19.93 30.00
CA ASP A 754 -15.79 -21.40 29.96
C ASP A 754 -16.42 -22.03 31.21
N ALA A 755 -16.22 -21.41 32.37
CA ALA A 755 -16.86 -21.81 33.61
C ALA A 755 -18.38 -21.54 33.62
N ALA A 756 -18.84 -20.45 32.98
CA ALA A 756 -20.26 -20.16 32.80
C ALA A 756 -20.96 -21.22 31.94
N ALA A 757 -20.39 -21.53 30.77
CA ALA A 757 -20.88 -22.57 29.87
C ALA A 757 -20.91 -23.94 30.57
N ARG A 758 -19.84 -24.29 31.30
CA ARG A 758 -19.78 -25.50 32.14
C ARG A 758 -20.90 -25.55 33.16
N HIS A 759 -21.06 -24.48 33.94
CA HIS A 759 -22.08 -24.42 34.98
C HIS A 759 -23.48 -24.58 34.38
N TYR A 760 -23.76 -23.93 33.25
CA TYR A 760 -25.05 -24.06 32.58
C TYR A 760 -25.32 -25.50 32.14
N ILE A 761 -24.37 -26.15 31.47
CA ILE A 761 -24.48 -27.54 31.00
C ILE A 761 -24.68 -28.52 32.17
N GLU A 762 -23.85 -28.41 33.21
CA GLU A 762 -23.84 -29.38 34.31
C GLU A 762 -25.03 -29.21 35.27
N SER A 763 -25.47 -27.97 35.51
CA SER A 763 -26.45 -27.66 36.57
C SER A 763 -27.51 -26.66 36.12
N GLY A 764 -27.14 -25.56 35.46
CA GLY A 764 -28.04 -24.45 35.16
C GLY A 764 -29.28 -24.82 34.35
N LEU A 765 -29.14 -25.69 33.36
CA LEU A 765 -30.26 -26.20 32.56
C LEU A 765 -31.27 -26.98 33.42
N ASN A 766 -30.78 -27.87 34.29
CA ASN A 766 -31.62 -28.69 35.16
C ASN A 766 -32.27 -27.88 36.29
N GLU A 767 -31.61 -26.81 36.73
CA GLU A 767 -32.12 -25.87 37.72
C GLU A 767 -33.16 -24.89 37.14
N GLY A 768 -33.30 -24.85 35.81
CA GLY A 768 -34.19 -23.90 35.13
C GLY A 768 -33.71 -22.45 35.26
N ARG A 769 -32.39 -22.25 35.35
CA ARG A 769 -31.80 -20.91 35.47
C ARG A 769 -32.09 -20.07 34.24
N SER A 770 -32.31 -18.78 34.46
CA SER A 770 -32.64 -17.84 33.41
C SER A 770 -31.40 -17.51 32.56
N LEU A 771 -31.57 -17.48 31.24
CA LEU A 771 -30.54 -17.03 30.29
C LEU A 771 -30.61 -15.52 30.01
N THR A 772 -31.76 -14.89 30.29
CA THR A 772 -32.08 -13.56 29.74
C THR A 772 -32.78 -12.63 30.74
N SER A 773 -32.91 -12.98 32.02
CA SER A 773 -33.60 -12.14 33.00
C SER A 773 -32.88 -10.82 33.26
N PHE A 774 -31.56 -10.79 33.07
CA PHE A 774 -30.84 -9.54 32.96
C PHE A 774 -30.98 -8.97 31.54
N GLN A 775 -31.52 -7.75 31.45
CA GLN A 775 -31.66 -7.00 30.20
C GLN A 775 -30.61 -5.88 30.22
N SER A 776 -29.56 -6.04 29.41
CA SER A 776 -28.42 -5.12 29.47
C SER A 776 -28.72 -3.74 28.92
N ASP A 777 -29.62 -3.62 27.94
CA ASP A 777 -30.13 -2.36 27.42
C ASP A 777 -30.87 -1.57 28.51
N GLN A 778 -31.74 -2.21 29.29
CA GLN A 778 -32.41 -1.58 30.44
C GLN A 778 -31.41 -1.11 31.51
N TYR A 779 -30.41 -1.95 31.79
CA TYR A 779 -29.33 -1.60 32.69
C TYR A 779 -28.55 -0.38 32.22
N ILE A 780 -28.20 -0.30 30.93
CA ILE A 780 -27.52 0.88 30.37
C ILE A 780 -28.44 2.10 30.43
N ALA A 781 -29.70 1.98 30.01
CA ALA A 781 -30.67 3.07 30.01
C ALA A 781 -30.92 3.66 31.42
N SER A 782 -30.74 2.85 32.45
CA SER A 782 -30.88 3.25 33.86
C SER A 782 -29.79 4.23 34.33
N TYR A 783 -28.65 4.31 33.65
CA TYR A 783 -27.46 4.99 34.15
C TYR A 783 -26.82 5.88 33.08
N GLY A 784 -26.90 7.19 33.26
CA GLY A 784 -26.35 8.16 32.30
C GLY A 784 -24.84 8.04 32.05
N ASP A 785 -24.07 7.64 33.05
CA ASP A 785 -22.63 7.34 32.91
C ASP A 785 -22.38 6.12 32.01
N LEU A 786 -23.26 5.12 32.04
CA LEU A 786 -23.19 3.96 31.13
C LEU A 786 -23.62 4.32 29.72
N ILE A 787 -24.65 5.16 29.55
CA ILE A 787 -25.03 5.68 28.23
C ILE A 787 -23.85 6.44 27.59
N SER A 788 -23.18 7.30 28.35
CA SER A 788 -22.02 8.05 27.84
C SER A 788 -20.78 7.18 27.56
N SER A 789 -20.55 6.13 28.35
CA SER A 789 -19.31 5.32 28.24
C SER A 789 -19.46 4.11 27.32
N LEU A 790 -20.61 3.44 27.32
CA LEU A 790 -20.85 2.18 26.62
C LEU A 790 -21.74 2.35 25.37
N GLY A 791 -22.58 3.38 25.33
CA GLY A 791 -23.61 3.53 24.29
C GLY A 791 -24.56 2.33 24.24
N TYR A 792 -25.18 2.07 23.08
CA TYR A 792 -26.03 0.89 22.89
C TYR A 792 -25.20 -0.38 22.62
N ASN A 793 -24.56 -0.91 23.66
CA ASN A 793 -23.76 -2.13 23.61
C ASN A 793 -24.17 -3.10 24.72
N ILE A 794 -25.09 -4.01 24.39
CA ILE A 794 -25.68 -4.98 25.34
C ILE A 794 -24.67 -5.99 25.92
N MET A 795 -23.59 -6.28 25.19
CA MET A 795 -22.53 -7.15 25.70
C MET A 795 -21.72 -6.41 26.76
N ALA A 796 -21.29 -5.18 26.44
CA ALA A 796 -20.52 -4.35 27.35
C ALA A 796 -21.28 -4.01 28.64
N GLY A 797 -22.61 -3.84 28.58
CA GLY A 797 -23.41 -3.62 29.79
C GLY A 797 -23.49 -4.85 30.69
N SER A 798 -23.62 -6.06 30.13
CA SER A 798 -23.55 -7.32 30.90
C SER A 798 -22.18 -7.50 31.57
N ILE A 799 -21.10 -7.25 30.83
CA ILE A 799 -19.72 -7.27 31.34
C ILE A 799 -19.55 -6.25 32.47
N HIS A 800 -20.00 -5.01 32.27
CA HIS A 800 -19.91 -3.96 33.28
C HIS A 800 -20.67 -4.33 34.55
N TYR A 801 -21.86 -4.92 34.43
CA TYR A 801 -22.63 -5.33 35.59
C TYR A 801 -21.90 -6.39 36.42
N ILE A 802 -21.29 -7.39 35.77
CA ILE A 802 -20.51 -8.45 36.44
C ILE A 802 -19.27 -7.86 37.12
N GLN A 803 -18.50 -7.04 36.40
CA GLN A 803 -17.21 -6.53 36.88
C GLN A 803 -17.36 -5.48 37.99
N SER A 804 -18.37 -4.61 37.90
CA SER A 804 -18.49 -3.41 38.74
C SER A 804 -19.90 -3.19 39.26
N GLY A 805 -20.92 -3.24 38.39
CA GLY A 805 -22.28 -2.84 38.72
C GLY A 805 -22.92 -3.59 39.89
N PHE A 806 -22.71 -4.91 39.95
CA PHE A 806 -23.18 -5.76 41.04
C PHE A 806 -22.49 -5.41 42.38
N GLY A 807 -21.16 -5.23 42.36
CA GLY A 807 -20.38 -4.85 43.53
C GLY A 807 -20.71 -3.44 44.05
N GLU A 808 -21.08 -2.53 43.16
CA GLU A 808 -21.56 -1.18 43.47
C GLU A 808 -23.00 -1.15 44.01
N GLY A 809 -23.74 -2.25 43.92
CA GLY A 809 -25.14 -2.32 44.32
C GLY A 809 -26.09 -1.60 43.35
N ARG A 810 -25.71 -1.46 42.07
CA ARG A 810 -26.59 -0.92 41.04
C ARG A 810 -27.78 -1.85 40.81
N ALA A 811 -28.96 -1.26 40.65
CA ALA A 811 -30.15 -1.99 40.23
C ALA A 811 -30.00 -2.40 38.76
N ALA A 812 -30.47 -3.61 38.40
CA ALA A 812 -30.40 -4.10 37.04
C ALA A 812 -31.32 -3.31 36.09
N ASP A 813 -32.41 -2.74 36.61
CA ASP A 813 -33.35 -1.93 35.86
C ASP A 813 -34.02 -0.89 36.77
N THR A 814 -34.00 0.37 36.34
CA THR A 814 -34.73 1.50 36.90
C THR A 814 -35.37 2.38 35.82
N PHE A 815 -35.25 1.99 34.56
CA PHE A 815 -35.73 2.75 33.42
C PHE A 815 -37.15 2.25 33.06
N ASP A 816 -38.12 3.16 33.00
CA ASP A 816 -39.50 2.81 32.61
C ASP A 816 -39.69 3.15 31.13
N GLU A 817 -39.56 2.14 30.27
CA GLU A 817 -39.64 2.27 28.81
C GLU A 817 -41.02 2.72 28.36
N TYR A 818 -42.06 2.18 29.00
CA TYR A 818 -43.44 2.55 28.71
C TYR A 818 -43.70 4.02 29.06
N ARG A 819 -43.10 4.52 30.15
CA ARG A 819 -43.21 5.92 30.54
C ARG A 819 -42.49 6.85 29.57
N TYR A 820 -41.28 6.46 29.15
CA TYR A 820 -40.54 7.21 28.16
C TYR A 820 -41.31 7.30 26.84
N LEU A 821 -41.80 6.16 26.34
CA LEU A 821 -42.58 6.08 25.11
C LEU A 821 -43.89 6.88 25.21
N ALA A 822 -44.63 6.76 26.32
CA ALA A 822 -45.87 7.50 26.56
C ALA A 822 -45.71 9.04 26.53
N GLY A 823 -44.50 9.54 26.82
CA GLY A 823 -44.19 10.97 26.89
C GLY A 823 -44.18 11.68 25.54
N TYR A 824 -44.02 10.95 24.43
CA TYR A 824 -43.68 11.53 23.14
C TYR A 824 -44.52 10.92 21.99
N ASP A 825 -45.33 11.76 21.34
CA ASP A 825 -46.23 11.30 20.27
C ASP A 825 -45.50 10.80 19.02
N ASP A 826 -44.37 11.42 18.68
CA ASP A 826 -43.53 11.00 17.56
C ASP A 826 -42.88 9.62 17.80
N LEU A 827 -42.48 9.32 19.04
CA LEU A 827 -42.00 7.98 19.39
C LEU A 827 -43.13 6.95 19.36
N LEU A 828 -44.33 7.30 19.83
CA LEU A 828 -45.51 6.44 19.76
C LEU A 828 -45.98 6.18 18.31
N ASP A 829 -45.81 7.16 17.41
CA ASP A 829 -46.12 7.00 15.99
C ASP A 829 -45.13 6.08 15.28
N TYR A 830 -43.87 6.06 15.72
CA TYR A 830 -42.82 5.26 15.09
C TYR A 830 -42.69 3.86 15.70
N TYR A 831 -42.64 3.76 17.03
CA TYR A 831 -42.40 2.50 17.76
C TYR A 831 -43.68 1.82 18.24
N GLU A 832 -44.84 2.49 18.19
CA GLU A 832 -46.11 1.97 18.72
C GLU A 832 -46.03 1.49 20.17
N SER A 833 -45.90 0.17 20.40
CA SER A 833 -45.75 -0.47 21.71
C SER A 833 -44.42 -1.20 21.89
N ASP A 834 -43.49 -1.05 20.96
CA ASP A 834 -42.14 -1.61 21.00
C ASP A 834 -41.26 -0.84 22.00
N VAL A 835 -41.22 -1.36 23.23
CA VAL A 835 -40.39 -0.84 24.31
C VAL A 835 -38.90 -1.11 24.12
N VAL A 836 -38.52 -2.14 23.34
CA VAL A 836 -37.11 -2.44 23.05
C VAL A 836 -36.56 -1.39 22.10
N GLY A 837 -37.29 -1.09 21.02
CA GLY A 837 -36.98 0.01 20.11
C GLY A 837 -36.94 1.37 20.82
N ALA A 838 -37.87 1.62 21.75
CA ALA A 838 -37.88 2.85 22.55
C ALA A 838 -36.65 2.97 23.47
N THR A 839 -36.22 1.86 24.09
CA THR A 839 -35.01 1.81 24.93
C THR A 839 -33.75 2.07 24.12
N ALA A 840 -33.63 1.41 22.97
CA ALA A 840 -32.53 1.64 22.03
C ALA A 840 -32.48 3.10 21.58
N HIS A 841 -33.63 3.69 21.22
CA HIS A 841 -33.72 5.11 20.90
C HIS A 841 -33.27 5.99 22.06
N TYR A 842 -33.70 5.71 23.29
CA TYR A 842 -33.30 6.50 24.45
C TYR A 842 -31.78 6.52 24.64
N ILE A 843 -31.12 5.37 24.50
CA ILE A 843 -29.67 5.26 24.64
C ILE A 843 -28.93 5.93 23.47
N LEU A 844 -29.42 5.75 22.24
CA LEU A 844 -28.74 6.25 21.03
C LEU A 844 -28.93 7.76 20.82
N PHE A 845 -30.12 8.30 21.13
CA PHE A 845 -30.50 9.66 20.74
C PHE A 845 -31.27 10.41 21.83
N GLY A 846 -32.13 9.75 22.58
CA GLY A 846 -33.07 10.40 23.49
C GLY A 846 -32.43 11.00 24.73
N SER A 847 -31.47 10.30 25.34
CA SER A 847 -30.82 10.73 26.58
C SER A 847 -29.90 11.92 26.36
N GLN A 848 -29.86 12.85 27.30
CA GLN A 848 -28.92 13.98 27.30
C GLN A 848 -27.44 13.55 27.30
N PHE A 849 -27.18 12.28 27.61
CA PHE A 849 -25.86 11.67 27.70
C PHE A 849 -25.40 11.00 26.39
N SER A 850 -26.25 10.97 25.36
CA SER A 850 -26.01 10.38 24.04
C SER A 850 -25.23 11.32 23.12
N VAL A 851 -24.54 10.75 22.12
CA VAL A 851 -23.82 11.53 21.09
C VAL A 851 -24.84 12.10 20.09
N GLY A 852 -24.95 13.44 20.00
CA GLY A 852 -25.98 14.09 19.18
C GLY A 852 -27.36 14.15 19.84
N ALA A 853 -27.41 14.09 21.17
CA ALA A 853 -28.62 13.97 21.99
C ALA A 853 -29.75 14.96 21.66
N GLU A 854 -30.98 14.43 21.67
CA GLU A 854 -32.23 15.19 21.62
C GLU A 854 -32.61 15.79 23.00
N GLY A 855 -32.07 15.23 24.09
CA GLY A 855 -32.27 15.73 25.45
C GLY A 855 -33.69 15.51 26.00
N ARG A 856 -34.32 14.38 25.67
CA ARG A 856 -35.66 14.01 26.14
C ARG A 856 -35.64 13.64 27.62
N ASP A 857 -36.68 14.05 28.34
CA ASP A 857 -36.94 13.69 29.74
C ASP A 857 -37.66 12.33 29.79
N PRO A 858 -37.03 11.25 30.30
CA PRO A 858 -37.68 9.95 30.43
C PRO A 858 -38.85 9.94 31.41
N LEU A 859 -38.99 10.98 32.23
CA LEU A 859 -40.07 11.15 33.19
C LEU A 859 -41.17 12.11 32.71
N ALA A 860 -41.15 12.52 31.43
CA ALA A 860 -42.09 13.47 30.86
C ALA A 860 -43.56 13.06 31.06
N PHE A 861 -43.87 11.78 30.86
CA PHE A 861 -45.20 11.25 31.18
C PHE A 861 -45.40 11.12 32.69
N LYS A 862 -46.56 11.55 33.19
CA LYS A 862 -46.97 11.43 34.61
C LYS A 862 -48.06 10.35 34.76
N PRO A 863 -47.66 9.07 34.87
CA PRO A 863 -48.59 7.95 34.89
C PRO A 863 -49.59 7.95 36.06
N ASP A 864 -49.20 8.51 37.20
CA ASP A 864 -50.05 8.73 38.36
C ASP A 864 -51.17 9.74 38.07
N ILE A 865 -50.82 10.88 37.45
CA ILE A 865 -51.81 11.88 37.03
C ILE A 865 -52.74 11.28 35.96
N TYR A 866 -52.19 10.51 35.02
CA TYR A 866 -52.97 9.82 34.01
C TYR A 866 -53.98 8.85 34.64
N VAL A 867 -53.55 7.99 35.56
CA VAL A 867 -54.44 7.08 36.29
C VAL A 867 -55.50 7.85 37.08
N ALA A 868 -55.11 8.90 37.81
CA ALA A 868 -56.03 9.73 38.59
C ALA A 868 -57.08 10.45 37.73
N SER A 869 -56.79 10.66 36.44
CA SER A 869 -57.69 11.31 35.49
C SER A 869 -58.89 10.44 35.11
N TYR A 870 -58.82 9.12 35.34
CA TYR A 870 -59.77 8.15 34.82
C TYR A 870 -60.23 7.17 35.90
N GLY A 871 -61.46 7.34 36.37
CA GLY A 871 -62.03 6.52 37.44
C GLY A 871 -62.11 5.02 37.11
N ASP A 872 -62.25 4.65 35.84
CA ASP A 872 -62.19 3.25 35.40
C ASP A 872 -60.79 2.65 35.57
N LEU A 873 -59.71 3.43 35.39
CA LEU A 873 -58.34 2.99 35.71
C LEU A 873 -58.15 2.85 37.21
N ILE A 874 -58.64 3.80 38.01
CA ILE A 874 -58.60 3.71 39.49
C ILE A 874 -59.34 2.45 39.99
N GLN A 875 -60.50 2.14 39.38
CA GLN A 875 -61.26 0.93 39.69
C GLN A 875 -60.57 -0.35 39.21
N ALA A 876 -59.92 -0.34 38.04
CA ALA A 876 -59.15 -1.47 37.53
C ALA A 876 -57.95 -1.81 38.43
N LEU A 877 -57.46 -0.86 39.23
CA LEU A 877 -56.39 -1.04 40.20
C LEU A 877 -56.86 -1.63 41.56
N GLN A 878 -58.17 -1.78 41.79
CA GLN A 878 -58.74 -2.31 43.05
C GLN A 878 -58.52 -3.82 43.29
N PRO A 879 -58.61 -4.72 42.29
CA PRO A 879 -58.29 -6.14 42.48
C PRO A 879 -56.81 -6.38 42.80
N ILE A 880 -55.94 -5.41 42.53
CA ILE A 880 -54.49 -5.45 42.76
C ILE A 880 -54.19 -5.13 44.24
N ASN A 881 -54.77 -5.91 45.16
CA ASN A 881 -54.69 -5.72 46.61
C ASN A 881 -53.37 -6.22 47.25
N SER A 882 -52.29 -6.29 46.48
CA SER A 882 -50.96 -6.71 46.96
C SER A 882 -49.78 -5.92 46.37
N GLY A 883 -50.01 -4.95 45.48
CA GLY A 883 -48.95 -4.14 44.87
C GLY A 883 -48.67 -2.84 45.62
N ASN A 884 -47.39 -2.48 45.76
CA ASN A 884 -46.96 -1.14 46.21
C ASN A 884 -47.46 -0.07 45.23
N TYR A 885 -47.68 1.17 45.68
CA TYR A 885 -48.14 2.30 44.86
C TYR A 885 -47.39 2.39 43.51
N SER A 886 -46.07 2.19 43.50
CA SER A 886 -45.25 2.16 42.29
C SER A 886 -45.71 1.16 41.23
N SER A 887 -46.17 -0.05 41.59
CA SER A 887 -46.66 -1.02 40.60
C SER A 887 -47.99 -0.62 39.98
N LYS A 888 -48.82 0.14 40.72
CA LYS A 888 -50.07 0.72 40.21
C LYS A 888 -49.82 1.85 39.23
N ILE A 889 -48.71 2.57 39.40
CA ILE A 889 -48.31 3.67 38.52
C ILE A 889 -47.69 3.15 37.23
N ASN A 890 -46.84 2.11 37.26
CA ASN A 890 -46.28 1.50 36.05
C ASN A 890 -47.38 0.93 35.11
N TYR A 891 -48.51 0.48 35.67
CA TYR A 891 -49.69 0.11 34.89
C TYR A 891 -50.23 1.29 34.06
N GLY A 892 -50.19 2.51 34.59
CA GLY A 892 -50.62 3.72 33.87
C GLY A 892 -49.78 4.00 32.63
N SER A 893 -48.45 3.87 32.74
CA SER A 893 -47.51 3.98 31.60
C SER A 893 -47.86 2.96 30.52
N ALA A 894 -47.93 1.67 30.87
CA ALA A 894 -48.23 0.60 29.93
C ALA A 894 -49.62 0.73 29.31
N HIS A 895 -50.63 1.09 30.11
CA HIS A 895 -52.00 1.26 29.62
C HIS A 895 -52.09 2.38 28.58
N TYR A 896 -51.43 3.53 28.81
CA TYR A 896 -51.49 4.64 27.85
C TYR A 896 -50.91 4.25 26.49
N VAL A 897 -49.75 3.59 26.48
CA VAL A 897 -49.08 3.10 25.28
C VAL A 897 -49.94 2.06 24.54
N VAL A 898 -50.46 1.07 25.26
CA VAL A 898 -51.15 -0.08 24.64
C VAL A 898 -52.60 0.22 24.23
N ALA A 899 -53.31 1.09 24.97
CA ALA A 899 -54.74 1.31 24.77
C ALA A 899 -55.17 2.78 24.90
N GLY A 900 -54.65 3.51 25.89
CA GLY A 900 -55.12 4.85 26.25
C GLY A 900 -55.06 5.86 25.11
N ARG A 901 -54.00 5.84 24.30
CA ARG A 901 -53.85 6.71 23.13
C ARG A 901 -54.91 6.40 22.07
N ALA A 902 -55.10 5.11 21.74
CA ALA A 902 -56.08 4.67 20.75
C ALA A 902 -57.52 4.98 21.19
N GLU A 903 -57.78 4.99 22.50
CA GLU A 903 -59.05 5.40 23.09
C GLU A 903 -59.26 6.92 23.12
N GLY A 904 -58.27 7.71 22.68
CA GLY A 904 -58.34 9.19 22.67
C GLY A 904 -58.25 9.82 24.06
N ARG A 905 -57.68 9.11 25.05
CA ARG A 905 -57.50 9.65 26.41
C ARG A 905 -56.42 10.73 26.42
N ALA A 906 -56.67 11.82 27.13
CA ALA A 906 -55.67 12.85 27.42
C ALA A 906 -54.70 12.35 28.49
N ARG A 907 -53.43 12.80 28.41
CA ARG A 907 -52.38 12.42 29.37
C ARG A 907 -52.65 12.96 30.78
N GLU A 908 -53.22 14.16 30.90
CA GLU A 908 -53.40 14.85 32.18
C GLU A 908 -54.75 15.60 32.22
N ILE A 909 -55.68 15.15 33.06
CA ILE A 909 -56.94 15.86 33.38
C ILE A 909 -57.00 16.20 34.87
N PHE A 910 -56.53 15.28 35.72
CA PHE A 910 -56.46 15.48 37.16
C PHE A 910 -55.43 16.57 37.52
N ASN A 911 -55.84 17.55 38.33
CA ASN A 911 -54.96 18.60 38.83
C ASN A 911 -54.74 18.43 40.33
N PRO A 912 -53.54 18.00 40.77
CA PRO A 912 -53.30 17.73 42.18
C PRO A 912 -53.32 18.98 43.07
N ALA A 913 -53.01 20.16 42.52
CA ALA A 913 -53.07 21.42 43.25
C ALA A 913 -54.52 21.86 43.51
N SER A 914 -55.42 21.66 42.54
CA SER A 914 -56.87 21.87 42.73
C SER A 914 -57.42 20.93 43.78
N TYR A 915 -57.04 19.65 43.72
CA TYR A 915 -57.46 18.65 44.69
C TYR A 915 -57.03 19.00 46.12
N LEU A 916 -55.77 19.45 46.32
CA LEU A 916 -55.31 19.92 47.63
C LEU A 916 -56.07 21.16 48.11
N ALA A 917 -56.33 22.12 47.22
CA ALA A 917 -57.06 23.33 47.58
C ALA A 917 -58.50 23.05 48.04
N ASN A 918 -59.11 22.00 47.49
CA ASN A 918 -60.46 21.56 47.82
C ASN A 918 -60.53 20.65 49.06
N ASN A 919 -59.40 20.06 49.48
CA ASN A 919 -59.34 19.07 50.56
C ASN A 919 -58.23 19.42 51.56
N SER A 920 -58.53 20.38 52.45
CA SER A 920 -57.55 20.94 53.40
C SER A 920 -57.05 19.96 54.46
N ASP A 921 -57.79 18.87 54.71
CA ASP A 921 -57.37 17.75 55.55
C ASP A 921 -56.23 16.94 54.91
N VAL A 922 -56.31 16.71 53.61
CA VAL A 922 -55.25 16.05 52.82
C VAL A 922 -54.01 16.93 52.75
N ALA A 923 -54.18 18.25 52.59
CA ALA A 923 -53.07 19.20 52.58
C ALA A 923 -52.31 19.28 53.92
N ALA A 924 -52.96 18.92 55.03
CA ALA A 924 -52.35 18.86 56.36
C ALA A 924 -51.70 17.50 56.67
N ASP A 925 -51.89 16.49 55.82
CA ASP A 925 -51.33 15.16 56.02
C ASP A 925 -49.82 15.13 55.68
N PRO A 926 -48.95 14.60 56.56
CA PRO A 926 -47.49 14.61 56.35
C PRO A 926 -46.99 13.79 55.16
N ILE A 927 -47.78 12.83 54.67
CA ILE A 927 -47.43 11.93 53.57
C ILE A 927 -48.17 12.36 52.30
N TYR A 928 -49.47 12.57 52.43
CA TYR A 928 -50.38 12.86 51.31
C TYR A 928 -50.46 14.34 50.93
N GLY A 929 -50.07 15.26 51.82
CA GLY A 929 -49.93 16.68 51.49
C GLY A 929 -48.81 16.95 50.47
N SER A 930 -47.79 16.07 50.41
CA SER A 930 -46.73 16.10 49.40
C SER A 930 -46.99 15.23 48.17
N ASP A 931 -47.95 14.30 48.25
CA ASP A 931 -48.36 13.43 47.13
C ASP A 931 -49.90 13.31 47.07
N PRO A 932 -50.58 14.39 46.67
CA PRO A 932 -52.04 14.43 46.58
C PRO A 932 -52.64 13.49 45.55
N THR A 933 -51.90 13.20 44.47
CA THR A 933 -52.32 12.25 43.43
C THR A 933 -52.44 10.85 44.03
N ARG A 934 -51.46 10.44 44.84
CA ARG A 934 -51.51 9.17 45.56
C ARG A 934 -52.70 9.08 46.49
N HIS A 935 -52.96 10.13 47.26
CA HIS A 935 -54.12 10.16 48.15
C HIS A 935 -55.43 9.99 47.38
N TYR A 936 -55.57 10.68 46.25
CA TYR A 936 -56.78 10.57 45.45
C TYR A 936 -56.98 9.17 44.87
N ILE A 937 -55.93 8.54 44.35
CA ILE A 937 -55.99 7.18 43.81
C ILE A 937 -56.27 6.14 44.91
N GLU A 938 -55.62 6.26 46.07
CA GLU A 938 -55.75 5.28 47.16
C GLU A 938 -57.06 5.44 47.94
N PHE A 939 -57.53 6.66 48.16
CA PHE A 939 -58.68 6.96 49.03
C PHE A 939 -59.67 7.95 48.43
N GLY A 940 -59.18 9.10 47.94
CA GLY A 940 -60.04 10.25 47.61
C GLY A 940 -61.12 9.98 46.57
N TYR A 941 -60.83 9.16 45.57
CA TYR A 941 -61.82 8.72 44.57
C TYR A 941 -62.97 7.93 45.21
N PHE A 942 -62.67 7.05 46.17
CA PHE A 942 -63.65 6.21 46.86
C PHE A 942 -64.40 6.94 47.98
N GLU A 943 -63.82 8.03 48.46
CA GLU A 943 -64.44 8.95 49.42
C GLU A 943 -65.28 10.04 48.73
N ASP A 944 -65.45 9.99 47.40
CA ASP A 944 -66.14 10.99 46.59
C ASP A 944 -65.60 12.42 46.81
N ARG A 945 -64.28 12.55 47.00
CA ARG A 945 -63.63 13.85 47.24
C ARG A 945 -63.68 14.75 46.01
N VAL A 946 -63.80 16.05 46.25
CA VAL A 946 -63.88 17.06 45.18
C VAL A 946 -62.50 17.26 44.55
N VAL A 947 -62.42 17.11 43.21
CA VAL A 947 -61.21 17.32 42.40
C VAL A 947 -61.16 18.73 41.84
#